data_AF-A0A7X7MDM3-F1
#
_entry.id   AF-A0A7X7MDM3-F1
#
_cell.length_a   1.000
_cell.length_b   1.000
_cell.length_c   1.000
_cell.angle_alpha   90.00
_cell.angle_beta   90.00
_cell.angle_gamma   90.00
#
_symmetry.space_group_name_H-M   'P 1'
#
loop_
_entity.id
_entity.type
_entity.pdbx_description
1 polymer ?
#
loop_
_entity_poly.entity_id
_entity_poly.type
_entity_poly.pdbx_seq_one_letter_code
_entity_poly.pdbx_strand_id
1 'polypeptide(L)'
;MFLFSHFTRILLAGLLAGVAAGGLRAAPAAAIARKPAPVVVIHGRRSLAGESDRSFALSLSRHAVRWFREGGLEADLRSDEKLAADLRGRQVAMLNHCAQPQPDQLRELRAFVARGGTLIVCYSASPDLADLMGVRLGTYLKADAGQFSAMRFEPRKPVNTPRQIAQSSPNILPAAVIEGRSTVLAWWVDRQGGPSGQAAWLQGAAGFWMTHILTADGDAAEKGRLLVALAADRHPALWREAAAARLKRVLAGAPWAGQEEARRQARALPGGKRREAALAAVEQAYGGGREARRLLDAGRGAEAWLVADETGGRMMEAYGMMQAPRGGEIRAVWDHSGQGLYPGDWPRTCRVLKDAGISDLLVNVAAPGFAHCRLDALPRSPVYESQGDQLAACLAAARPLGLRVHAWMIAFSTTHATPYRMQVFSQRGWLLQATDGTYAPWLDPAVPEVRAMLVQAAGEILARYRVDGIHLDFVRYPDYYGSLGEGVRRRFEASRGRKIADWPEAARRQPLFNELVRWRGAQTTALVAEIRRLQRRVAPGTWLTAAVLGKYPTCVESVGQDWDGWIEQGYLDYVLPMNYTEQRAAFGALVAQQTRSRRQATRLVGGIGVTASESRLDAAGVIDQINLLRSRDAAGFALFDLDATLAREILPVLRLGLTAPRTAGEK
;
A
#
# COMPACT_ATOMS: atom_id res chain seq x y z
N MET A 1 -4.83 -3.30 11.95
CA MET A 1 -4.02 -4.26 11.18
C MET A 1 -4.24 -5.66 11.73
N PHE A 2 -5.38 -6.26 11.41
CA PHE A 2 -5.76 -7.68 11.51
C PHE A 2 -7.22 -7.74 11.02
N LEU A 3 -7.62 -8.83 10.35
CA LEU A 3 -8.89 -9.07 9.64
C LEU A 3 -8.92 -8.69 8.15
N PHE A 4 -8.09 -9.33 7.34
CA PHE A 4 -8.44 -9.71 5.96
C PHE A 4 -7.61 -10.94 5.56
N SER A 5 -7.87 -12.08 6.20
CA SER A 5 -7.25 -13.34 5.78
C SER A 5 -8.08 -14.53 6.25
N HIS A 6 -9.37 -14.59 5.91
CA HIS A 6 -10.19 -15.81 6.07
C HIS A 6 -11.29 -15.90 4.99
N PHE A 7 -10.94 -15.69 3.72
CA PHE A 7 -11.86 -15.93 2.60
C PHE A 7 -11.13 -16.55 1.40
N THR A 8 -10.62 -17.77 1.58
CA THR A 8 -10.35 -18.69 0.46
C THR A 8 -10.27 -20.12 0.97
N ARG A 9 -11.40 -20.65 1.44
CA ARG A 9 -11.63 -22.10 1.61
C ARG A 9 -13.13 -22.29 1.79
N ILE A 10 -13.68 -23.29 1.10
CA ILE A 10 -15.10 -23.69 1.03
C ILE A 10 -15.88 -23.00 -0.10
N LEU A 11 -15.65 -23.45 -1.33
CA LEU A 11 -16.68 -23.60 -2.37
C LEU A 11 -16.08 -24.38 -3.54
N LEU A 12 -15.91 -25.70 -3.35
CA LEU A 12 -15.82 -26.66 -4.44
C LEU A 12 -16.09 -28.08 -3.89
N ALA A 13 -17.31 -28.29 -3.41
CA ALA A 13 -17.82 -29.63 -3.10
C ALA A 13 -19.31 -29.63 -3.47
N GLY A 14 -19.68 -30.35 -4.53
CA GLY A 14 -21.07 -30.50 -4.92
C GLY A 14 -21.37 -30.22 -6.39
N LEU A 15 -20.64 -30.83 -7.31
CA LEU A 15 -21.16 -31.16 -8.65
C LEU A 15 -20.18 -32.12 -9.30
N LEU A 16 -20.46 -33.42 -9.18
CA LEU A 16 -20.00 -34.51 -10.06
C LEU A 16 -20.53 -35.83 -9.48
N ALA A 17 -21.76 -36.15 -9.84
CA ALA A 17 -22.27 -37.52 -9.78
C ALA A 17 -22.99 -37.77 -11.11
N GLY A 18 -22.43 -38.66 -11.92
CA GLY A 18 -23.12 -39.23 -13.08
C GLY A 18 -22.28 -39.35 -14.36
N VAL A 19 -22.00 -40.59 -14.72
CA VAL A 19 -21.69 -41.12 -16.07
C VAL A 19 -20.21 -41.28 -16.46
N ALA A 20 -19.69 -42.46 -16.05
CA ALA A 20 -19.14 -43.54 -16.87
C ALA A 20 -17.91 -43.33 -17.79
N ALA A 21 -16.85 -44.05 -17.40
CA ALA A 21 -16.04 -45.00 -18.19
C ALA A 21 -15.38 -44.53 -19.50
N GLY A 22 -14.04 -44.43 -19.48
CA GLY A 22 -13.20 -44.36 -20.69
C GLY A 22 -11.85 -43.66 -20.48
N GLY A 23 -11.04 -44.10 -19.51
CA GLY A 23 -9.75 -43.47 -19.22
C GLY A 23 -8.57 -44.13 -19.94
N LEU A 24 -8.13 -43.52 -21.05
CA LEU A 24 -6.76 -43.71 -21.57
C LEU A 24 -5.74 -43.33 -20.49
N ARG A 25 -4.80 -44.22 -20.20
CA ARG A 25 -3.67 -43.95 -19.30
C ARG A 25 -2.75 -42.88 -19.91
N ALA A 26 -2.86 -41.65 -19.45
CA ALA A 26 -1.81 -40.66 -19.59
C ALA A 26 -0.68 -40.98 -18.59
N ALA A 27 0.55 -41.14 -19.08
CA ALA A 27 1.73 -41.30 -18.24
C ALA A 27 1.92 -40.07 -17.33
N PRO A 28 2.41 -40.23 -16.10
CA PRO A 28 2.66 -39.09 -15.21
C PRO A 28 3.78 -38.24 -15.79
N ALA A 29 3.50 -36.95 -16.03
CA ALA A 29 4.52 -35.97 -16.34
C ALA A 29 5.54 -35.95 -15.20
N ALA A 30 6.79 -36.32 -15.50
CA ALA A 30 7.89 -36.24 -14.56
C ALA A 30 8.00 -34.80 -14.05
N ALA A 31 7.75 -34.59 -12.75
CA ALA A 31 7.97 -33.32 -12.09
C ALA A 31 9.48 -33.01 -12.15
N ILE A 32 9.88 -32.13 -13.07
CA ILE A 32 11.25 -31.64 -13.15
C ILE A 32 11.55 -30.95 -11.81
N ALA A 33 12.47 -31.52 -11.02
CA ALA A 33 12.88 -30.96 -9.75
C ALA A 33 13.45 -29.55 -9.99
N ARG A 34 12.72 -28.52 -9.55
CA ARG A 34 13.12 -27.12 -9.72
C ARG A 34 14.39 -26.87 -8.91
N LYS A 35 15.46 -26.41 -9.58
CA LYS A 35 16.71 -25.98 -8.92
C LYS A 35 16.38 -24.94 -7.82
N PRO A 36 16.93 -25.07 -6.60
CA PRO A 36 16.71 -24.09 -5.55
C PRO A 36 17.19 -22.71 -6.01
N ALA A 37 16.39 -21.68 -5.73
CA ALA A 37 16.78 -20.28 -5.89
C ALA A 37 18.11 -19.97 -5.17
N PRO A 38 18.97 -19.09 -5.72
CA PRO A 38 20.25 -18.75 -5.11
C PRO A 38 20.10 -18.05 -3.75
N VAL A 39 18.98 -17.34 -3.56
CA VAL A 39 18.64 -16.63 -2.32
C VAL A 39 17.52 -17.37 -1.58
N VAL A 40 17.64 -17.46 -0.26
CA VAL A 40 16.53 -17.81 0.64
C VAL A 40 16.32 -16.69 1.65
N VAL A 41 15.07 -16.25 1.80
CA VAL A 41 14.63 -15.33 2.87
C VAL A 41 13.97 -16.15 3.95
N ILE A 42 14.48 -16.01 5.17
CA ILE A 42 14.13 -16.80 6.34
C ILE A 42 13.50 -15.89 7.37
N HIS A 43 12.25 -16.16 7.73
CA HIS A 43 11.55 -15.42 8.78
C HIS A 43 11.57 -16.20 10.10
N GLY A 44 11.58 -15.47 11.22
CA GLY A 44 11.53 -16.07 12.55
C GLY A 44 10.22 -16.82 12.81
N ARG A 45 10.33 -18.02 13.38
CA ARG A 45 9.22 -18.81 13.93
C ARG A 45 9.62 -19.49 15.23
N ARG A 46 10.76 -20.21 15.24
CA ARG A 46 11.41 -20.74 16.45
C ARG A 46 12.20 -19.69 17.22
N SER A 47 12.77 -18.71 16.50
CA SER A 47 13.54 -17.60 17.08
C SER A 47 12.70 -16.44 17.62
N LEU A 48 11.37 -16.55 17.56
CA LEU A 48 10.40 -15.54 18.04
C LEU A 48 9.38 -16.18 19.00
N ALA A 49 9.06 -15.47 20.08
CA ALA A 49 8.16 -15.94 21.13
C ALA A 49 6.67 -15.75 20.78
N GLY A 50 6.29 -14.64 20.14
CA GLY A 50 4.89 -14.25 19.92
C GLY A 50 4.38 -14.44 18.50
N GLU A 51 3.09 -14.82 18.35
CA GLU A 51 2.46 -15.02 17.03
C GLU A 51 2.31 -13.72 16.23
N SER A 52 2.16 -12.58 16.92
CA SER A 52 2.17 -11.25 16.29
C SER A 52 3.51 -10.96 15.63
N ASP A 53 4.63 -11.22 16.33
CA ASP A 53 5.98 -11.00 15.80
C ASP A 53 6.28 -11.94 14.63
N ARG A 54 5.81 -13.19 14.69
CA ARG A 54 5.94 -14.15 13.58
C ARG A 54 5.18 -13.70 12.33
N SER A 55 3.95 -13.22 12.51
CA SER A 55 3.14 -12.68 11.42
C SER A 55 3.80 -11.45 10.80
N PHE A 56 4.36 -10.58 11.65
CA PHE A 56 5.10 -9.40 11.21
C PHE A 56 6.39 -9.75 10.45
N ALA A 57 7.20 -10.67 10.98
CA ALA A 57 8.41 -11.18 10.33
C ALA A 57 8.11 -11.82 8.96
N LEU A 58 7.01 -12.57 8.85
CA LEU A 58 6.54 -13.13 7.58
C LEU A 58 6.17 -12.03 6.58
N SER A 59 5.47 -10.99 7.03
CA SER A 59 5.11 -9.84 6.19
C SER A 59 6.36 -9.15 5.63
N LEU A 60 7.32 -8.82 6.49
CA LEU A 60 8.61 -8.23 6.10
C LEU A 60 9.35 -9.11 5.09
N SER A 61 9.32 -10.42 5.29
CA SER A 61 10.00 -11.39 4.42
C SER A 61 9.36 -11.51 3.04
N ARG A 62 8.04 -11.34 2.94
CA ARG A 62 7.35 -11.23 1.64
C ARG A 62 7.82 -10.01 0.86
N HIS A 63 8.02 -8.87 1.53
CA HIS A 63 8.59 -7.67 0.88
C HIS A 63 10.01 -7.93 0.38
N ALA A 64 10.88 -8.53 1.20
CA ALA A 64 12.25 -8.85 0.79
C ALA A 64 12.30 -9.81 -0.41
N VAL A 65 11.50 -10.88 -0.42
CA VAL A 65 11.41 -11.80 -1.56
C VAL A 65 10.95 -11.08 -2.83
N ARG A 66 9.97 -10.19 -2.71
CA ARG A 66 9.52 -9.36 -3.82
C ARG A 66 10.66 -8.48 -4.35
N TRP A 67 11.37 -7.78 -3.48
CA TRP A 67 12.48 -6.90 -3.86
C TRP A 67 13.64 -7.65 -4.54
N PHE A 68 14.02 -8.83 -4.06
CA PHE A 68 14.98 -9.68 -4.76
C PHE A 68 14.50 -10.01 -6.16
N ARG A 69 13.24 -10.46 -6.29
CA ARG A 69 12.65 -10.82 -7.58
C ARG A 69 12.58 -9.62 -8.51
N GLU A 70 12.13 -8.46 -8.04
CA GLU A 70 12.08 -7.19 -8.78
C GLU A 70 13.47 -6.75 -9.25
N GLY A 71 14.49 -6.96 -8.41
CA GLY A 71 15.90 -6.79 -8.75
C GLY A 71 16.47 -7.88 -9.68
N GLY A 72 15.71 -8.93 -10.00
CA GLY A 72 16.10 -9.97 -10.95
C GLY A 72 16.70 -11.23 -10.33
N LEU A 73 16.73 -11.34 -9.00
CA LEU A 73 17.17 -12.56 -8.32
C LEU A 73 15.98 -13.38 -7.85
N GLU A 74 15.95 -14.65 -8.21
CA GLU A 74 14.99 -15.59 -7.63
C GLU A 74 15.29 -15.77 -6.13
N ALA A 75 14.23 -15.72 -5.33
CA ALA A 75 14.29 -15.90 -3.88
C ALA A 75 13.16 -16.80 -3.40
N ASP A 76 13.51 -17.76 -2.53
CA ASP A 76 12.56 -18.60 -1.81
C ASP A 76 12.22 -18.01 -0.44
N LEU A 77 10.97 -18.19 0.00
CA LEU A 77 10.51 -17.82 1.34
C LEU A 77 10.42 -19.06 2.24
N ARG A 78 11.05 -19.05 3.41
CA ARG A 78 11.04 -20.15 4.38
C ARG A 78 10.96 -19.61 5.82
N SER A 79 10.58 -20.47 6.75
CA SER A 79 10.72 -20.22 8.20
C SER A 79 12.07 -20.75 8.69
N ASP A 80 12.47 -20.36 9.89
CA ASP A 80 13.67 -20.86 10.56
C ASP A 80 13.50 -22.28 11.17
N GLU A 81 12.40 -22.98 10.89
CA GLU A 81 12.09 -24.30 11.47
C GLU A 81 12.98 -25.42 10.91
N LYS A 82 13.31 -25.37 9.61
CA LYS A 82 14.04 -26.44 8.88
C LYS A 82 15.33 -25.92 8.24
N LEU A 83 16.07 -25.12 9.00
CA LEU A 83 17.18 -24.31 8.51
C LEU A 83 18.26 -25.11 7.73
N ALA A 84 18.67 -26.27 8.23
CA ALA A 84 19.65 -27.14 7.56
C ALA A 84 19.23 -27.53 6.12
N ALA A 85 17.95 -27.87 5.93
CA ALA A 85 17.40 -28.25 4.63
C ALA A 85 17.24 -27.01 3.74
N ASP A 86 16.74 -25.91 4.28
CA ASP A 86 16.42 -24.71 3.51
C ASP A 86 17.66 -23.93 3.05
N LEU A 87 18.79 -24.04 3.77
CA LEU A 87 20.10 -23.46 3.39
C LEU A 87 20.89 -24.31 2.37
N ARG A 88 20.45 -25.54 2.09
CA ARG A 88 21.16 -26.44 1.17
C ARG A 88 21.07 -25.91 -0.26
N GLY A 89 22.21 -25.80 -0.94
CA GLY A 89 22.30 -25.34 -2.33
C GLY A 89 22.05 -23.83 -2.53
N ARG A 90 21.89 -23.06 -1.44
CA ARG A 90 21.77 -21.60 -1.48
C ARG A 90 23.15 -20.94 -1.44
N GLN A 91 23.25 -19.75 -2.02
CA GLN A 91 24.42 -18.87 -1.94
C GLN A 91 24.21 -17.79 -0.87
N VAL A 92 22.98 -17.27 -0.76
CA VAL A 92 22.65 -16.17 0.16
C VAL A 92 21.46 -16.56 1.03
N ALA A 93 21.56 -16.27 2.33
CA ALA A 93 20.45 -16.39 3.27
C ALA A 93 20.19 -15.05 3.97
N MET A 94 19.00 -14.50 3.77
CA MET A 94 18.54 -13.32 4.48
C MET A 94 17.72 -13.73 5.71
N LEU A 95 18.24 -13.45 6.90
CA LEU A 95 17.51 -13.65 8.15
C LEU A 95 16.74 -12.38 8.47
N ASN A 96 15.42 -12.43 8.35
CA ASN A 96 14.57 -11.26 8.50
C ASN A 96 13.71 -11.40 9.76
N HIS A 97 14.08 -10.63 10.78
CA HIS A 97 13.51 -10.69 12.13
C HIS A 97 13.63 -12.08 12.77
N CYS A 98 14.86 -12.61 12.83
CA CYS A 98 15.20 -13.82 13.59
C CYS A 98 15.87 -13.41 14.91
N ALA A 99 15.06 -13.09 15.94
CA ALA A 99 15.54 -12.38 17.13
C ALA A 99 16.52 -13.21 17.98
N GLN A 100 16.17 -14.46 18.31
CA GLN A 100 16.99 -15.35 19.14
C GLN A 100 17.08 -16.76 18.51
N PRO A 101 17.93 -16.97 17.49
CA PRO A 101 18.14 -18.31 16.93
C PRO A 101 18.68 -19.27 17.99
N GLN A 102 18.14 -20.49 17.99
CA GLN A 102 18.49 -21.57 18.89
C GLN A 102 19.89 -22.15 18.58
N PRO A 103 20.52 -22.88 19.52
CA PRO A 103 21.87 -23.41 19.33
C PRO A 103 22.04 -24.29 18.08
N ASP A 104 21.03 -25.08 17.72
CA ASP A 104 21.03 -25.86 16.48
C ASP A 104 20.98 -24.97 15.23
N GLN A 105 20.13 -23.95 15.24
CA GLN A 105 20.05 -22.98 14.14
C GLN A 105 21.39 -22.24 13.96
N LEU A 106 22.04 -21.83 15.05
CA LEU A 106 23.35 -21.18 15.01
C LEU A 106 24.43 -22.09 14.41
N ARG A 107 24.43 -23.40 14.71
CA ARG A 107 25.36 -24.36 14.08
C ARG A 107 25.15 -24.43 12.57
N GLU A 108 23.90 -24.48 12.11
CA GLU A 108 23.59 -24.51 10.67
C GLU A 108 24.01 -23.22 9.96
N LEU A 109 23.84 -22.05 10.61
CA LEU A 109 24.30 -20.77 10.07
C LEU A 109 25.82 -20.70 9.96
N ARG A 110 26.55 -21.15 11.00
CA ARG A 110 28.02 -21.24 10.97
C ARG A 110 28.48 -22.18 9.86
N ALA A 111 27.85 -23.34 9.72
CA ALA A 111 28.14 -24.28 8.65
C ALA A 111 27.89 -23.63 7.28
N PHE A 112 26.76 -22.95 7.08
CA PHE A 112 26.46 -22.24 5.84
C PHE A 112 27.52 -21.20 5.45
N VAL A 113 27.98 -20.39 6.41
CA VAL A 113 29.06 -19.41 6.19
C VAL A 113 30.38 -20.12 5.87
N ALA A 114 30.71 -21.21 6.57
CA ALA A 114 31.96 -21.95 6.36
C ALA A 114 32.09 -22.56 4.95
N ARG A 115 30.97 -22.92 4.30
CA ARG A 115 30.92 -23.34 2.88
C ARG A 115 30.74 -22.17 1.90
N GLY A 116 31.03 -20.94 2.33
CA GLY A 116 31.04 -19.75 1.49
C GLY A 116 29.69 -19.06 1.32
N GLY A 117 28.66 -19.42 2.10
CA GLY A 117 27.37 -18.75 2.08
C GLY A 117 27.43 -17.34 2.68
N THR A 118 26.63 -16.41 2.15
CA THR A 118 26.54 -15.02 2.65
C THR A 118 25.27 -14.81 3.46
N LEU A 119 25.40 -14.23 4.66
CA LEU A 119 24.27 -13.86 5.51
C LEU A 119 23.89 -12.38 5.33
N ILE A 120 22.60 -12.10 5.22
CA ILE A 120 22.04 -10.75 5.35
C ILE A 120 21.12 -10.76 6.58
N VAL A 121 21.53 -10.16 7.68
CA VAL A 121 20.78 -10.18 8.94
C VAL A 121 20.06 -8.85 9.11
N CYS A 122 18.73 -8.89 9.12
CA CYS A 122 17.88 -7.73 9.42
C CYS A 122 17.19 -7.96 10.77
N TYR A 123 17.73 -7.32 11.81
CA TYR A 123 17.28 -7.38 13.21
C TYR A 123 17.43 -8.77 13.88
N SER A 124 18.42 -8.89 14.76
CA SER A 124 18.59 -10.01 15.68
C SER A 124 19.19 -9.54 17.01
N ALA A 125 18.77 -10.13 18.12
CA ALA A 125 19.25 -9.84 19.46
C ALA A 125 20.19 -10.93 20.00
N SER A 126 20.64 -11.86 19.15
CA SER A 126 21.51 -12.97 19.51
C SER A 126 22.98 -12.55 19.53
N PRO A 127 23.67 -12.60 20.70
CA PRO A 127 25.10 -12.32 20.77
C PRO A 127 25.94 -13.30 19.95
N ASP A 128 25.54 -14.57 19.89
CA ASP A 128 26.24 -15.61 19.12
C ASP A 128 26.19 -15.37 17.62
N LEU A 129 25.05 -14.90 17.11
CA LEU A 129 24.92 -14.51 15.70
C LEU A 129 25.69 -13.21 15.44
N ALA A 130 25.65 -12.25 16.37
CA ALA A 130 26.41 -11.00 16.26
C ALA A 130 27.93 -11.27 16.20
N ASP A 131 28.44 -12.19 17.03
CA ASP A 131 29.83 -12.63 16.97
C ASP A 131 30.15 -13.31 15.62
N LEU A 132 29.32 -14.23 15.12
CA LEU A 132 29.49 -14.80 13.78
C LEU A 132 29.60 -13.72 12.69
N MET A 133 28.81 -12.66 12.83
CA MET A 133 28.78 -11.53 11.89
C MET A 133 29.91 -10.50 12.14
N GLY A 134 30.67 -10.65 13.23
CA GLY A 134 31.78 -9.76 13.59
C GLY A 134 31.33 -8.40 14.12
N VAL A 135 30.15 -8.30 14.74
CA VAL A 135 29.59 -7.06 15.28
C VAL A 135 29.29 -7.20 16.78
N ARG A 136 29.29 -6.08 17.51
CA ARG A 136 28.96 -6.03 18.93
C ARG A 136 27.62 -5.33 19.14
N LEU A 137 26.66 -6.02 19.76
CA LEU A 137 25.33 -5.47 20.03
C LEU A 137 25.39 -4.40 21.12
N GLY A 138 24.60 -3.34 20.93
CA GLY A 138 24.28 -2.34 21.93
C GLY A 138 22.93 -2.64 22.60
N THR A 139 22.43 -1.67 23.35
CA THR A 139 21.12 -1.72 24.00
C THR A 139 20.03 -1.17 23.08
N TYR A 140 18.82 -1.72 23.18
CA TYR A 140 17.65 -1.23 22.44
C TYR A 140 17.50 0.29 22.59
N LEU A 141 17.34 0.99 21.47
CA LEU A 141 17.24 2.44 21.42
C LEU A 141 15.92 2.83 20.75
N LYS A 142 15.01 3.42 21.53
CA LYS A 142 13.80 4.06 21.00
C LYS A 142 14.16 5.42 20.40
N ALA A 143 13.55 5.75 19.27
CA ALA A 143 13.85 6.96 18.52
C ALA A 143 12.77 8.04 18.71
N ASP A 144 13.20 9.30 18.69
CA ASP A 144 12.28 10.42 18.47
C ASP A 144 11.80 10.48 17.02
N ALA A 145 10.67 11.13 16.78
CA ALA A 145 10.07 11.20 15.45
C ALA A 145 11.03 11.85 14.44
N GLY A 146 11.47 11.07 13.44
CA GLY A 146 12.37 11.54 12.39
C GLY A 146 13.86 11.42 12.69
N GLN A 147 14.27 10.91 13.86
CA GLN A 147 15.68 10.71 14.21
C GLN A 147 16.38 9.70 13.29
N PHE A 148 15.68 8.65 12.88
CA PHE A 148 16.16 7.66 11.90
C PHE A 148 15.24 7.69 10.68
N SER A 149 15.55 8.56 9.71
CA SER A 149 14.71 8.82 8.54
C SER A 149 15.31 8.33 7.21
N ALA A 150 16.62 8.14 7.16
CA ALA A 150 17.28 7.54 6.01
C ALA A 150 18.61 6.87 6.41
N MET A 151 19.14 6.05 5.51
CA MET A 151 20.41 5.35 5.62
C MET A 151 21.35 5.88 4.55
N ARG A 152 22.45 6.53 4.93
CA ARG A 152 23.47 7.07 4.02
C ARG A 152 24.65 6.12 3.95
N PHE A 153 24.96 5.61 2.76
CA PHE A 153 25.98 4.58 2.56
C PHE A 153 27.36 5.19 2.34
N GLU A 154 28.36 4.58 2.98
CA GLU A 154 29.77 4.95 2.86
C GLU A 154 30.30 4.83 1.42
N PRO A 155 31.40 5.49 1.05
CA PRO A 155 32.00 5.34 -0.29
C PRO A 155 32.44 3.91 -0.59
N ARG A 156 33.00 3.20 0.40
CA ARG A 156 33.38 1.79 0.29
C ARG A 156 32.16 0.91 0.55
N LYS A 157 31.56 0.38 -0.52
CA LYS A 157 30.34 -0.42 -0.50
C LYS A 157 30.29 -1.36 -1.70
N PRO A 158 29.42 -2.39 -1.68
CA PRO A 158 29.19 -3.25 -2.83
C PRO A 158 28.81 -2.45 -4.09
N VAL A 159 29.15 -2.99 -5.26
CA VAL A 159 28.83 -2.36 -6.54
C VAL A 159 27.31 -2.16 -6.68
N ASN A 160 26.90 -1.06 -7.29
CA ASN A 160 25.50 -0.64 -7.42
C ASN A 160 24.74 -0.41 -6.10
N THR A 161 25.38 -0.37 -4.93
CA THR A 161 24.68 0.04 -3.71
C THR A 161 24.24 1.52 -3.80
N PRO A 162 22.97 1.85 -3.47
CA PRO A 162 22.48 3.23 -3.49
C PRO A 162 23.29 4.16 -2.57
N ARG A 163 23.32 5.46 -2.89
CA ARG A 163 23.98 6.44 -2.02
C ARG A 163 23.24 6.66 -0.71
N GLN A 164 21.91 6.66 -0.78
CA GLN A 164 21.04 6.85 0.38
C GLN A 164 19.71 6.12 0.14
N ILE A 165 19.09 5.62 1.21
CA ILE A 165 17.78 4.96 1.18
C ILE A 165 16.92 5.54 2.31
N ALA A 166 15.73 6.04 2.00
CA ALA A 166 14.77 6.50 2.99
C ALA A 166 14.10 5.33 3.73
N GLN A 167 13.99 5.47 5.04
CA GLN A 167 13.26 4.58 5.93
C GLN A 167 13.09 5.28 7.28
N SER A 168 11.85 5.32 7.78
CA SER A 168 11.54 5.82 9.12
C SER A 168 11.55 4.67 10.13
N SER A 169 12.53 4.66 11.03
CA SER A 169 12.64 3.62 12.06
C SER A 169 12.33 4.21 13.45
N PRO A 170 11.28 3.74 14.16
CA PRO A 170 10.91 4.26 15.48
C PRO A 170 11.82 3.75 16.60
N ASN A 171 12.71 2.81 16.29
CA ASN A 171 13.72 2.26 17.18
C ASN A 171 14.82 1.59 16.36
N ILE A 172 15.92 1.26 17.01
CA ILE A 172 16.97 0.38 16.48
C ILE A 172 17.50 -0.53 17.60
N LEU A 173 18.13 -1.62 17.22
CA LEU A 173 19.09 -2.32 18.07
C LEU A 173 20.49 -1.98 17.55
N PRO A 174 21.17 -0.99 18.15
CA PRO A 174 22.48 -0.55 17.72
C PRO A 174 23.47 -1.71 17.65
N ALA A 175 24.38 -1.66 16.70
CA ALA A 175 25.53 -2.54 16.64
C ALA A 175 26.76 -1.73 16.27
N ALA A 176 27.87 -2.04 16.93
CA ALA A 176 29.17 -1.43 16.71
C ALA A 176 30.09 -2.39 15.96
N VAL A 177 31.06 -1.83 15.24
CA VAL A 177 32.13 -2.60 14.61
C VAL A 177 32.99 -3.30 15.66
N ILE A 178 33.51 -4.47 15.31
CA ILE A 178 34.65 -5.09 16.00
C ILE A 178 35.85 -4.89 15.09
N GLU A 179 36.90 -4.24 15.61
CA GLU A 179 38.10 -3.91 14.85
C GLU A 179 38.68 -5.16 14.18
N GLY A 180 39.05 -5.03 12.89
CA GLY A 180 39.54 -6.13 12.07
C GLY A 180 38.49 -7.17 11.61
N ARG A 181 37.25 -7.14 12.15
CA ARG A 181 36.20 -8.11 11.80
C ARG A 181 35.03 -7.51 11.02
N SER A 182 34.76 -6.22 11.19
CA SER A 182 33.68 -5.52 10.48
C SER A 182 33.95 -4.04 10.26
N THR A 183 33.17 -3.43 9.36
CA THR A 183 33.18 -2.00 9.04
C THR A 183 31.74 -1.48 8.95
N VAL A 184 31.56 -0.16 9.11
CA VAL A 184 30.25 0.47 8.88
C VAL A 184 30.03 0.61 7.39
N LEU A 185 28.87 0.15 6.91
CA LEU A 185 28.45 0.24 5.52
C LEU A 185 27.51 1.43 5.28
N ALA A 186 26.67 1.78 6.28
CA ALA A 186 25.79 2.94 6.22
C ALA A 186 25.50 3.51 7.61
N TRP A 187 25.23 4.81 7.67
CA TRP A 187 24.80 5.53 8.86
C TRP A 187 23.33 5.93 8.78
N TRP A 188 22.65 5.89 9.91
CA TRP A 188 21.36 6.55 10.05
C TRP A 188 21.53 8.08 9.99
N VAL A 189 20.60 8.74 9.31
CA VAL A 189 20.49 10.20 9.27
C VAL A 189 19.08 10.63 9.64
N ASP A 190 18.97 11.79 10.25
CA ASP A 190 17.71 12.39 10.66
C ASP A 190 16.93 12.94 9.44
N ARG A 191 15.73 13.50 9.72
CA ARG A 191 14.82 14.02 8.70
C ARG A 191 15.39 15.23 7.94
N GLN A 192 16.31 15.96 8.55
CA GLN A 192 17.01 17.12 7.99
C GLN A 192 18.27 16.69 7.23
N GLY A 193 18.65 15.40 7.30
CA GLY A 193 19.85 14.84 6.69
C GLY A 193 21.10 14.94 7.57
N GLY A 194 20.94 15.32 8.83
CA GLY A 194 21.98 15.34 9.85
C GLY A 194 22.37 13.94 10.33
N PRO A 195 23.61 13.73 10.79
CA PRO A 195 24.07 12.43 11.26
C PRO A 195 23.42 12.07 12.61
N SER A 196 22.93 10.83 12.76
CA SER A 196 22.42 10.36 14.06
C SER A 196 23.51 9.74 14.95
N GLY A 197 24.70 9.49 14.40
CA GLY A 197 25.80 8.78 15.06
C GLY A 197 25.60 7.26 15.19
N GLN A 198 24.50 6.71 14.65
CA GLN A 198 24.18 5.28 14.73
C GLN A 198 24.39 4.59 13.38
N ALA A 199 25.07 3.44 13.38
CA ALA A 199 25.21 2.62 12.18
C ALA A 199 23.84 2.05 11.78
N ALA A 200 23.50 2.14 10.49
CA ALA A 200 22.33 1.50 9.89
C ALA A 200 22.68 0.10 9.36
N TRP A 201 23.82 0.00 8.67
CA TRP A 201 24.34 -1.24 8.12
C TRP A 201 25.80 -1.41 8.47
N LEU A 202 26.20 -2.65 8.79
CA LEU A 202 27.57 -3.08 8.98
C LEU A 202 27.88 -4.24 8.04
N GLN A 203 29.15 -4.37 7.66
CA GLN A 203 29.65 -5.46 6.82
C GLN A 203 30.82 -6.15 7.52
N GLY A 204 30.75 -7.48 7.63
CA GLY A 204 31.77 -8.34 8.23
C GLY A 204 32.01 -9.59 7.40
N ALA A 205 32.97 -10.45 7.79
CA ALA A 205 33.40 -11.61 7.01
C ALA A 205 32.31 -12.67 6.74
N ALA A 206 31.18 -12.66 7.45
CA ALA A 206 30.03 -13.55 7.19
C ALA A 206 28.92 -12.91 6.33
N GLY A 207 28.94 -11.59 6.15
CA GLY A 207 27.97 -10.85 5.32
C GLY A 207 27.60 -9.50 5.91
N PHE A 208 26.30 -9.19 5.97
CA PHE A 208 25.77 -7.86 6.26
C PHE A 208 24.80 -7.86 7.44
N TRP A 209 24.87 -6.82 8.26
CA TRP A 209 24.04 -6.65 9.45
C TRP A 209 23.31 -5.31 9.41
N MET A 210 21.99 -5.32 9.50
CA MET A 210 21.16 -4.13 9.67
C MET A 210 20.76 -3.97 11.14
N THR A 211 20.90 -2.76 11.69
CA THR A 211 20.55 -2.45 13.10
C THR A 211 19.06 -2.31 13.35
N HIS A 212 18.24 -2.54 12.33
CA HIS A 212 16.79 -2.57 12.39
C HIS A 212 16.26 -3.63 11.40
N ILE A 213 14.95 -3.74 11.28
CA ILE A 213 14.31 -4.45 10.17
C ILE A 213 14.31 -3.57 8.92
N LEU A 214 14.37 -4.20 7.74
CA LEU A 214 14.18 -3.52 6.46
C LEU A 214 12.67 -3.42 6.17
N THR A 215 12.10 -2.25 6.40
CA THR A 215 10.66 -2.00 6.32
C THR A 215 10.23 -1.61 4.92
N ALA A 216 8.94 -1.73 4.63
CA ALA A 216 8.40 -1.44 3.30
C ALA A 216 8.23 0.06 2.98
N ASP A 217 8.49 0.95 3.93
CA ASP A 217 8.30 2.40 3.82
C ASP A 217 9.49 3.09 3.12
N GLY A 218 9.24 3.84 2.06
CA GLY A 218 10.30 4.58 1.36
C GLY A 218 11.23 3.72 0.51
N ASP A 219 11.61 4.27 -0.64
CA ASP A 219 12.67 3.80 -1.55
C ASP A 219 12.72 2.28 -1.77
N ALA A 220 11.57 1.68 -2.06
CA ALA A 220 11.46 0.23 -2.27
C ALA A 220 12.33 -0.26 -3.44
N ALA A 221 12.37 0.49 -4.55
CA ALA A 221 13.27 0.18 -5.67
C ALA A 221 14.74 0.17 -5.24
N GLU A 222 15.18 1.17 -4.46
CA GLU A 222 16.56 1.23 -3.95
C GLU A 222 16.84 0.14 -2.92
N LYS A 223 15.86 -0.28 -2.13
CA LYS A 223 15.98 -1.46 -1.24
C LYS A 223 16.16 -2.74 -2.05
N GLY A 224 15.45 -2.91 -3.16
CA GLY A 224 15.70 -4.02 -4.10
C GLY A 224 17.09 -3.98 -4.70
N ARG A 225 17.54 -2.80 -5.15
CA ARG A 225 18.90 -2.57 -5.64
C ARG A 225 19.96 -2.90 -4.59
N LEU A 226 19.77 -2.47 -3.34
CA LEU A 226 20.61 -2.82 -2.21
C LEU A 226 20.68 -4.33 -2.04
N LEU A 227 19.54 -5.02 -1.95
CA LEU A 227 19.50 -6.46 -1.71
C LEU A 227 20.22 -7.26 -2.82
N VAL A 228 20.07 -6.87 -4.09
CA VAL A 228 20.85 -7.47 -5.19
C VAL A 228 22.34 -7.19 -5.03
N ALA A 229 22.73 -5.96 -4.70
CA ALA A 229 24.12 -5.58 -4.49
C ALA A 229 24.77 -6.38 -3.34
N LEU A 230 24.07 -6.52 -2.21
CA LEU A 230 24.53 -7.32 -1.06
C LEU A 230 24.66 -8.80 -1.43
N ALA A 231 23.69 -9.36 -2.14
CA ALA A 231 23.72 -10.76 -2.55
C ALA A 231 24.87 -11.05 -3.54
N ALA A 232 25.10 -10.15 -4.49
CA ALA A 232 26.09 -10.34 -5.54
C ALA A 232 27.52 -9.94 -5.15
N ASP A 233 27.72 -9.25 -4.01
CA ASP A 233 29.02 -8.81 -3.50
C ASP A 233 30.06 -9.95 -3.45
N ARG A 234 29.65 -11.10 -2.92
CA ARG A 234 30.50 -12.31 -2.79
C ARG A 234 30.15 -13.41 -3.77
N HIS A 235 29.13 -13.17 -4.58
CA HIS A 235 28.67 -14.10 -5.59
C HIS A 235 28.51 -13.34 -6.92
N PRO A 236 29.61 -12.88 -7.56
CA PRO A 236 29.51 -11.99 -8.72
C PRO A 236 28.74 -12.58 -9.91
N ALA A 237 28.69 -13.92 -10.01
CA ALA A 237 27.87 -14.62 -11.01
C ALA A 237 26.36 -14.27 -10.91
N LEU A 238 25.88 -13.90 -9.73
CA LEU A 238 24.50 -13.47 -9.52
C LEU A 238 24.17 -12.19 -10.27
N TRP A 239 25.15 -11.33 -10.58
CA TRP A 239 24.89 -10.15 -11.41
C TRP A 239 24.42 -10.52 -12.81
N ARG A 240 24.96 -11.59 -13.40
CA ARG A 240 24.52 -12.05 -14.73
C ARG A 240 23.07 -12.52 -14.69
N GLU A 241 22.71 -13.30 -13.66
CA GLU A 241 21.33 -13.76 -13.46
C GLU A 241 20.37 -12.58 -13.22
N ALA A 242 20.72 -11.68 -12.31
CA ALA A 242 19.95 -10.48 -11.97
C ALA A 242 19.72 -9.59 -13.20
N ALA A 243 20.79 -9.26 -13.93
CA ALA A 243 20.72 -8.38 -15.09
C ALA A 243 19.89 -8.99 -16.22
N ALA A 244 20.05 -10.29 -16.51
CA ALA A 244 19.29 -10.97 -17.54
C ALA A 244 17.78 -10.99 -17.22
N ALA A 245 17.43 -11.31 -15.97
CA ALA A 245 16.05 -11.33 -15.51
C ALA A 245 15.44 -9.90 -15.47
N ARG A 246 16.19 -8.92 -14.97
CA ARG A 246 15.78 -7.50 -14.93
C ARG A 246 15.52 -6.97 -16.34
N LEU A 247 16.46 -7.15 -17.26
CA LEU A 247 16.32 -6.72 -18.66
C LEU A 247 15.11 -7.38 -19.31
N LYS A 248 14.94 -8.70 -19.14
CA LYS A 248 13.76 -9.43 -19.66
C LYS A 248 12.46 -8.82 -19.13
N ARG A 249 12.38 -8.53 -17.83
CA ARG A 249 11.18 -7.93 -17.23
C ARG A 249 10.91 -6.53 -17.76
N VAL A 250 11.94 -5.68 -17.84
CA VAL A 250 11.81 -4.31 -18.35
C VAL A 250 11.25 -4.32 -19.77
N LEU A 251 11.82 -5.15 -20.65
CA LEU A 251 11.35 -5.23 -22.04
C LEU A 251 9.96 -5.85 -22.15
N ALA A 252 9.63 -6.86 -21.35
CA ALA A 252 8.32 -7.50 -21.36
C ALA A 252 7.21 -6.61 -20.74
N GLY A 253 7.58 -5.71 -19.83
CA GLY A 253 6.70 -4.72 -19.22
C GLY A 253 6.64 -3.39 -19.98
N ALA A 254 7.24 -3.32 -21.17
CA ALA A 254 7.18 -2.11 -21.99
C ALA A 254 5.72 -1.79 -22.36
N PRO A 255 5.30 -0.50 -22.33
CA PRO A 255 3.94 -0.11 -22.72
C PRO A 255 3.62 -0.32 -24.21
N TRP A 256 4.61 -0.69 -25.02
CA TRP A 256 4.53 -0.85 -26.46
C TRP A 256 5.02 -2.23 -26.87
N ALA A 257 4.46 -2.79 -27.95
CA ALA A 257 4.94 -4.05 -28.52
C ALA A 257 6.39 -3.96 -29.02
N GLY A 258 6.87 -2.75 -29.35
CA GLY A 258 8.24 -2.52 -29.77
C GLY A 258 8.56 -1.06 -30.06
N GLN A 259 9.83 -0.81 -30.43
CA GLN A 259 10.38 0.54 -30.63
C GLN A 259 9.62 1.34 -31.70
N GLU A 260 9.21 0.73 -32.80
CA GLU A 260 8.48 1.42 -33.87
C GLU A 260 7.09 1.90 -33.44
N GLU A 261 6.40 1.13 -32.59
CA GLU A 261 5.14 1.58 -32.01
C GLU A 261 5.35 2.77 -31.06
N ALA A 262 6.35 2.69 -30.20
CA ALA A 262 6.72 3.79 -29.32
C ALA A 262 7.07 5.07 -30.12
N ARG A 263 7.85 4.94 -31.20
CA ARG A 263 8.20 6.03 -32.12
C ARG A 263 6.96 6.63 -32.78
N ARG A 264 6.05 5.79 -33.28
CA ARG A 264 4.81 6.23 -33.92
C ARG A 264 3.95 7.05 -32.95
N GLN A 265 3.78 6.56 -31.72
CA GLN A 265 3.02 7.28 -30.69
C GLN A 265 3.71 8.60 -30.29
N ALA A 266 5.04 8.60 -30.12
CA ALA A 266 5.79 9.82 -29.83
C ALA A 266 5.63 10.88 -30.93
N ARG A 267 5.73 10.48 -32.21
CA ARG A 267 5.55 11.38 -33.37
C ARG A 267 4.16 12.01 -33.45
N ALA A 268 3.15 11.31 -32.93
CA ALA A 268 1.77 11.80 -32.89
C ALA A 268 1.54 12.89 -31.82
N LEU A 269 2.50 13.13 -30.91
CA LEU A 269 2.32 14.13 -29.85
C LEU A 269 2.21 15.56 -30.40
N PRO A 270 1.29 16.38 -29.88
CA PRO A 270 1.28 17.81 -30.13
C PRO A 270 2.47 18.49 -29.42
N GLY A 271 3.08 19.49 -30.08
CA GLY A 271 4.20 20.28 -29.53
C GLY A 271 5.59 19.71 -29.80
N GLY A 272 6.46 20.51 -30.44
CA GLY A 272 7.80 20.08 -30.90
C GLY A 272 8.71 19.60 -29.77
N LYS A 273 8.87 20.38 -28.70
CA LYS A 273 9.79 20.06 -27.59
C LYS A 273 9.44 18.75 -26.88
N ARG A 274 8.15 18.54 -26.59
CA ARG A 274 7.67 17.35 -25.90
C ARG A 274 7.78 16.10 -26.78
N ARG A 275 7.47 16.24 -28.08
CA ARG A 275 7.68 15.20 -29.09
C ARG A 275 9.15 14.79 -29.18
N GLU A 276 10.06 15.76 -29.27
CA GLU A 276 11.51 15.51 -29.32
C GLU A 276 12.01 14.80 -28.07
N ALA A 277 11.59 15.26 -26.88
CA ALA A 277 11.96 14.62 -25.61
C ALA A 277 11.45 13.17 -25.52
N ALA A 278 10.19 12.92 -25.91
CA ALA A 278 9.62 11.57 -25.92
C ALA A 278 10.36 10.66 -26.90
N LEU A 279 10.69 11.15 -28.11
CA LEU A 279 11.48 10.40 -29.09
C LEU A 279 12.89 10.07 -28.56
N ALA A 280 13.57 11.04 -27.97
CA ALA A 280 14.88 10.83 -27.36
C ALA A 280 14.83 9.77 -26.24
N ALA A 281 13.82 9.84 -25.35
CA ALA A 281 13.64 8.85 -24.29
C ALA A 281 13.38 7.43 -24.85
N VAL A 282 12.58 7.31 -25.93
CA VAL A 282 12.38 6.03 -26.64
C VAL A 282 13.71 5.48 -27.19
N GLU A 283 14.49 6.31 -27.89
CA GLU A 283 15.78 5.88 -28.44
C GLU A 283 16.76 5.45 -27.35
N GLN A 284 16.85 6.22 -26.27
CA GLN A 284 17.72 5.91 -25.15
C GLN A 284 17.28 4.65 -24.39
N ALA A 285 15.97 4.38 -24.28
CA ALA A 285 15.46 3.17 -23.66
C ALA A 285 15.80 1.92 -24.48
N TYR A 286 15.41 1.88 -25.76
CA TYR A 286 15.69 0.70 -26.59
C TYR A 286 17.19 0.55 -26.91
N GLY A 287 17.94 1.67 -27.00
CA GLY A 287 19.39 1.67 -27.05
C GLY A 287 20.03 1.08 -25.79
N GLY A 288 19.56 1.49 -24.61
CA GLY A 288 19.98 0.93 -23.33
C GLY A 288 19.70 -0.57 -23.23
N GLY A 289 18.55 -1.04 -23.71
CA GLY A 289 18.23 -2.47 -23.76
C GLY A 289 19.22 -3.29 -24.59
N ARG A 290 19.69 -2.74 -25.73
CA ARG A 290 20.74 -3.37 -26.56
C ARG A 290 22.11 -3.32 -25.87
N GLU A 291 22.44 -2.22 -25.20
CA GLU A 291 23.71 -2.12 -24.48
C GLU A 291 23.76 -3.06 -23.26
N ALA A 292 22.66 -3.18 -22.51
CA ALA A 292 22.55 -4.15 -21.41
C ALA A 292 22.75 -5.58 -21.92
N ARG A 293 22.23 -5.92 -23.10
CA ARG A 293 22.50 -7.22 -23.74
C ARG A 293 23.98 -7.39 -24.07
N ARG A 294 24.62 -6.39 -24.69
CA ARG A 294 26.05 -6.42 -25.01
C ARG A 294 26.92 -6.61 -23.76
N LEU A 295 26.61 -5.89 -22.68
CA LEU A 295 27.31 -6.00 -21.41
C LEU A 295 27.13 -7.39 -20.76
N LEU A 296 25.93 -7.97 -20.85
CA LEU A 296 25.67 -9.36 -20.42
C LEU A 296 26.53 -10.36 -21.19
N ASP A 297 26.61 -10.21 -22.51
CA ASP A 297 27.37 -11.10 -23.38
C ASP A 297 28.88 -10.97 -23.11
N ALA A 298 29.35 -9.75 -22.76
CA ALA A 298 30.72 -9.48 -22.33
C ALA A 298 31.03 -9.86 -20.87
N GLY A 299 30.09 -10.46 -20.13
CA GLY A 299 30.29 -10.87 -18.73
C GLY A 299 30.25 -9.73 -17.70
N ARG A 300 29.90 -8.51 -18.11
CA ARG A 300 29.84 -7.30 -17.26
C ARG A 300 28.46 -7.16 -16.60
N GLY A 301 28.07 -8.17 -15.82
CA GLY A 301 26.71 -8.29 -15.27
C GLY A 301 26.25 -7.11 -14.41
N ALA A 302 27.13 -6.55 -13.56
CA ALA A 302 26.77 -5.44 -12.68
C ALA A 302 26.41 -4.17 -13.46
N GLU A 303 27.16 -3.90 -14.53
CA GLU A 303 26.91 -2.76 -15.42
C GLU A 303 25.68 -2.99 -16.27
N ALA A 304 25.50 -4.22 -16.78
CA ALA A 304 24.29 -4.60 -17.50
C ALA A 304 23.03 -4.42 -16.65
N TRP A 305 23.09 -4.76 -15.35
CA TRP A 305 21.99 -4.56 -14.42
C TRP A 305 21.62 -3.08 -14.30
N LEU A 306 22.62 -2.21 -14.14
CA LEU A 306 22.42 -0.77 -14.02
C LEU A 306 21.77 -0.20 -15.30
N VAL A 307 22.30 -0.56 -16.47
CA VAL A 307 21.74 -0.12 -17.76
C VAL A 307 20.33 -0.65 -17.97
N ALA A 308 20.04 -1.88 -17.55
CA ALA A 308 18.68 -2.43 -17.61
C ALA A 308 17.70 -1.68 -16.69
N ASP A 309 18.14 -1.28 -15.50
CA ASP A 309 17.34 -0.50 -14.56
C ASP A 309 17.03 0.91 -15.10
N GLU A 310 18.06 1.61 -15.59
CA GLU A 310 17.92 2.91 -16.26
C GLU A 310 17.03 2.82 -17.50
N THR A 311 17.12 1.74 -18.26
CA THR A 311 16.24 1.47 -19.41
C THR A 311 14.77 1.45 -18.98
N GLY A 312 14.45 0.81 -17.86
CA GLY A 312 13.08 0.79 -17.32
C GLY A 312 12.59 2.18 -16.95
N GLY A 313 13.42 2.99 -16.30
CA GLY A 313 13.11 4.40 -15.98
C GLY A 313 12.80 5.22 -17.23
N ARG A 314 13.67 5.15 -18.25
CA ARG A 314 13.48 5.86 -19.53
C ARG A 314 12.23 5.43 -20.30
N MET A 315 11.86 4.14 -20.23
CA MET A 315 10.60 3.67 -20.81
C MET A 315 9.40 4.31 -20.12
N MET A 316 9.41 4.41 -18.79
CA MET A 316 8.34 5.06 -18.04
C MET A 316 8.30 6.56 -18.31
N GLU A 317 9.44 7.24 -18.39
CA GLU A 317 9.52 8.65 -18.76
C GLU A 317 8.90 8.91 -20.14
N ALA A 318 9.31 8.13 -21.15
CA ALA A 318 8.75 8.20 -22.49
C ALA A 318 7.23 7.98 -22.47
N TYR A 319 6.74 6.99 -21.70
CA TYR A 319 5.32 6.69 -21.62
C TYR A 319 4.55 7.82 -20.94
N GLY A 320 5.07 8.37 -19.85
CA GLY A 320 4.50 9.53 -19.16
C GLY A 320 4.42 10.75 -20.08
N MET A 321 5.50 11.06 -20.81
CA MET A 321 5.52 12.11 -21.82
C MET A 321 4.55 11.88 -22.97
N MET A 322 4.06 10.65 -23.20
CA MET A 322 3.08 10.38 -24.25
C MET A 322 1.62 10.52 -23.80
N GLN A 323 1.35 10.85 -22.53
CA GLN A 323 -0.01 10.96 -21.99
C GLN A 323 -0.58 12.38 -22.04
N ALA A 324 -1.79 12.58 -22.51
CA ALA A 324 -2.39 13.92 -22.54
C ALA A 324 -2.97 14.33 -21.17
N PRO A 325 -2.86 15.60 -20.74
CA PRO A 325 -3.63 16.12 -19.62
C PRO A 325 -5.11 16.31 -20.00
N ARG A 326 -6.02 16.06 -19.06
CA ARG A 326 -7.46 16.39 -19.20
C ARG A 326 -7.80 17.61 -18.33
N GLY A 327 -8.47 18.60 -18.92
CA GLY A 327 -8.94 19.79 -18.22
C GLY A 327 -10.17 19.50 -17.34
N GLY A 328 -10.25 20.15 -16.17
CA GLY A 328 -11.36 19.96 -15.22
C GLY A 328 -11.39 18.59 -14.52
N GLU A 329 -10.41 17.73 -14.78
CA GLU A 329 -10.31 16.39 -14.19
C GLU A 329 -9.95 16.47 -12.70
N ILE A 330 -10.64 15.68 -11.88
CA ILE A 330 -10.31 15.53 -10.46
C ILE A 330 -9.10 14.60 -10.34
N ARG A 331 -8.01 15.12 -9.79
CA ARG A 331 -6.75 14.38 -9.57
C ARG A 331 -6.50 14.36 -8.07
N ALA A 332 -7.10 13.38 -7.41
CA ALA A 332 -7.10 13.28 -5.96
C ALA A 332 -6.00 12.34 -5.45
N VAL A 333 -5.59 12.57 -4.20
CA VAL A 333 -4.76 11.65 -3.44
C VAL A 333 -5.37 11.50 -2.05
N TRP A 334 -5.47 10.25 -1.59
CA TRP A 334 -5.77 9.97 -0.19
C TRP A 334 -4.53 10.12 0.66
N ASP A 335 -4.64 10.80 1.80
CA ASP A 335 -3.65 10.79 2.87
C ASP A 335 -4.24 10.04 4.07
N HIS A 336 -3.96 8.74 4.14
CA HIS A 336 -4.46 7.90 5.23
C HIS A 336 -3.88 8.29 6.60
N SER A 337 -2.68 8.85 6.63
CA SER A 337 -1.97 9.18 7.88
C SER A 337 -2.56 10.39 8.60
N GLY A 338 -3.24 11.28 7.86
CA GLY A 338 -3.75 12.56 8.35
C GLY A 338 -2.67 13.59 8.68
N GLN A 339 -1.42 13.35 8.27
CA GLN A 339 -0.24 14.16 8.61
C GLN A 339 0.54 14.60 7.37
N GLY A 340 0.10 14.22 6.17
CA GLY A 340 0.79 14.45 4.92
C GLY A 340 2.00 13.53 4.69
N LEU A 341 2.59 13.64 3.49
CA LEU A 341 3.76 12.86 3.07
C LEU A 341 4.97 13.05 4.00
N TYR A 342 5.11 14.27 4.53
CA TYR A 342 6.10 14.63 5.53
C TYR A 342 5.34 14.97 6.80
N PRO A 343 5.22 14.05 7.79
CA PRO A 343 4.32 14.21 8.91
C PRO A 343 4.43 15.57 9.60
N GLY A 344 3.36 16.36 9.54
CA GLY A 344 3.22 17.71 10.09
C GLY A 344 3.75 18.85 9.19
N ASP A 345 4.60 18.56 8.20
CA ASP A 345 5.14 19.52 7.22
C ASP A 345 4.22 19.59 5.98
N TRP A 346 3.06 20.18 6.19
CA TRP A 346 2.07 20.45 5.15
C TRP A 346 2.60 21.35 4.02
N PRO A 347 3.37 22.43 4.27
CA PRO A 347 3.93 23.25 3.19
C PRO A 347 4.80 22.44 2.21
N ARG A 348 5.61 21.50 2.71
CA ARG A 348 6.39 20.62 1.83
C ARG A 348 5.51 19.60 1.11
N THR A 349 4.57 18.97 1.81
CA THR A 349 3.63 18.00 1.22
C THR A 349 2.82 18.65 0.09
N CYS A 350 2.18 19.78 0.35
CA CYS A 350 1.35 20.48 -0.61
C CYS A 350 2.15 20.96 -1.83
N ARG A 351 3.40 21.42 -1.67
CA ARG A 351 4.27 21.76 -2.81
C ARG A 351 4.55 20.57 -3.71
N VAL A 352 4.94 19.42 -3.12
CA VAL A 352 5.18 18.18 -3.89
C VAL A 352 3.95 17.79 -4.71
N LEU A 353 2.76 17.82 -4.08
CA LEU A 353 1.50 17.47 -4.74
C LEU A 353 1.11 18.48 -5.83
N LYS A 354 1.24 19.78 -5.54
CA LYS A 354 0.94 20.84 -6.52
C LYS A 354 1.84 20.74 -7.74
N ASP A 355 3.15 20.56 -7.52
CA ASP A 355 4.14 20.41 -8.58
C ASP A 355 3.85 19.18 -9.45
N ALA A 356 3.35 18.10 -8.84
CA ALA A 356 2.90 16.89 -9.54
C ALA A 356 1.55 17.04 -10.26
N GLY A 357 0.88 18.19 -10.15
CA GLY A 357 -0.41 18.45 -10.81
C GLY A 357 -1.61 17.78 -10.16
N ILE A 358 -1.50 17.40 -8.88
CA ILE A 358 -2.63 16.98 -8.04
C ILE A 358 -3.51 18.18 -7.74
N SER A 359 -4.83 17.96 -7.70
CA SER A 359 -5.83 19.00 -7.45
C SER A 359 -6.51 18.86 -6.10
N ASP A 360 -6.59 17.65 -5.54
CA ASP A 360 -7.39 17.35 -4.35
C ASP A 360 -6.61 16.48 -3.35
N LEU A 361 -6.67 16.87 -2.08
CA LEU A 361 -6.17 16.09 -0.96
C LEU A 361 -7.36 15.59 -0.13
N LEU A 362 -7.48 14.28 0.04
CA LEU A 362 -8.47 13.64 0.90
C LEU A 362 -7.77 13.24 2.21
N VAL A 363 -7.86 14.10 3.25
CA VAL A 363 -7.00 14.00 4.44
C VAL A 363 -7.74 13.35 5.60
N ASN A 364 -7.28 12.19 6.06
CA ASN A 364 -7.90 11.46 7.16
C ASN A 364 -7.77 12.23 8.47
N VAL A 365 -8.81 12.92 8.92
CA VAL A 365 -8.72 13.82 10.09
C VAL A 365 -9.60 13.40 11.25
N ALA A 366 -10.51 12.45 11.05
CA ALA A 366 -11.49 12.08 12.06
C ALA A 366 -12.02 10.65 11.90
N ALA A 367 -12.22 9.99 13.03
CA ALA A 367 -12.96 8.74 13.19
C ALA A 367 -13.60 8.72 14.58
N PRO A 368 -14.51 7.79 14.90
CA PRO A 368 -15.00 7.62 16.26
C PRO A 368 -13.90 7.54 17.32
N GLY A 369 -12.78 6.90 16.97
CA GLY A 369 -11.64 6.70 17.86
C GLY A 369 -10.70 7.89 18.01
N PHE A 370 -10.72 8.88 17.11
CA PHE A 370 -9.73 9.94 17.09
C PHE A 370 -10.14 11.17 16.25
N ALA A 371 -9.54 12.32 16.54
CA ALA A 371 -9.58 13.51 15.71
C ALA A 371 -8.19 14.16 15.67
N HIS A 372 -7.68 14.39 14.46
CA HIS A 372 -6.46 15.18 14.20
C HIS A 372 -6.75 16.68 14.08
N CYS A 373 -8.00 17.08 14.30
CA CYS A 373 -8.48 18.46 14.29
C CYS A 373 -9.39 18.73 15.48
N ARG A 374 -9.71 20.00 15.73
CA ARG A 374 -10.53 20.43 16.87
C ARG A 374 -12.03 20.10 16.68
N LEU A 375 -12.44 18.95 17.20
CA LEU A 375 -13.83 18.50 17.30
C LEU A 375 -14.21 18.22 18.75
N ASP A 376 -15.44 18.57 19.13
CA ASP A 376 -16.01 18.30 20.45
C ASP A 376 -16.77 16.96 20.43
N ALA A 377 -17.31 16.59 19.27
CA ALA A 377 -18.00 15.31 19.06
C ALA A 377 -17.07 14.09 19.17
N LEU A 378 -15.77 14.25 18.92
CA LEU A 378 -14.79 13.15 18.79
C LEU A 378 -13.56 13.39 19.68
N PRO A 379 -12.89 12.32 20.18
CA PRO A 379 -11.69 12.46 20.99
C PRO A 379 -10.52 13.06 20.22
N ARG A 380 -9.76 13.96 20.84
CA ARG A 380 -8.45 14.36 20.33
C ARG A 380 -7.51 13.16 20.23
N SER A 381 -6.77 13.13 19.14
CA SER A 381 -5.73 12.13 18.88
C SER A 381 -4.40 12.51 19.54
N PRO A 382 -3.50 11.54 19.77
CA PRO A 382 -2.12 11.85 20.15
C PRO A 382 -1.38 12.74 19.14
N VAL A 383 -1.72 12.64 17.85
CA VAL A 383 -1.19 13.52 16.79
C VAL A 383 -1.63 14.95 17.03
N TYR A 384 -2.90 15.19 17.36
CA TYR A 384 -3.38 16.54 17.69
C TYR A 384 -2.65 17.09 18.92
N GLU A 385 -2.51 16.30 19.98
CA GLU A 385 -1.85 16.76 21.22
C GLU A 385 -0.36 17.08 21.00
N SER A 386 0.33 16.34 20.13
CA SER A 386 1.78 16.51 19.89
C SER A 386 2.12 17.46 18.74
N GLN A 387 1.29 17.56 17.72
CA GLN A 387 1.57 18.30 16.47
C GLN A 387 0.53 19.39 16.15
N GLY A 388 -0.52 19.53 16.97
CA GLY A 388 -1.60 20.48 16.78
C GLY A 388 -2.62 20.06 15.71
N ASP A 389 -3.47 21.01 15.33
CA ASP A 389 -4.57 20.81 14.40
C ASP A 389 -4.09 20.58 12.96
N GLN A 390 -4.11 19.32 12.52
CA GLN A 390 -3.60 18.93 11.21
C GLN A 390 -4.49 19.41 10.05
N LEU A 391 -5.81 19.47 10.24
CA LEU A 391 -6.70 19.98 9.19
C LEU A 391 -6.46 21.46 8.95
N ALA A 392 -6.31 22.25 10.02
CA ALA A 392 -5.99 23.68 9.91
C ALA A 392 -4.63 23.90 9.24
N ALA A 393 -3.60 23.14 9.63
CA ALA A 393 -2.27 23.23 9.04
C ALA A 393 -2.27 22.87 7.55
N CYS A 394 -2.96 21.78 7.17
CA CYS A 394 -3.14 21.39 5.76
C CYS A 394 -3.82 22.48 4.95
N LEU A 395 -4.96 23.01 5.44
CA LEU A 395 -5.70 24.08 4.76
C LEU A 395 -4.86 25.34 4.57
N ALA A 396 -4.08 25.73 5.57
CA ALA A 396 -3.21 26.89 5.48
C ALA A 396 -2.13 26.73 4.38
N ALA A 397 -1.57 25.52 4.25
CA ALA A 397 -0.56 25.22 3.23
C ALA A 397 -1.15 25.03 1.82
N ALA A 398 -2.34 24.45 1.71
CA ALA A 398 -2.98 24.12 0.45
C ALA A 398 -3.59 25.33 -0.27
N ARG A 399 -4.18 26.28 0.47
CA ARG A 399 -4.91 27.43 -0.09
C ARG A 399 -4.09 28.30 -1.03
N PRO A 400 -2.86 28.75 -0.69
CA PRO A 400 -2.05 29.58 -1.59
C PRO A 400 -1.67 28.86 -2.89
N LEU A 401 -1.69 27.52 -2.90
CA LEU A 401 -1.37 26.68 -4.05
C LEU A 401 -2.62 26.32 -4.87
N GLY A 402 -3.81 26.68 -4.42
CA GLY A 402 -5.09 26.33 -5.05
C GLY A 402 -5.36 24.82 -5.03
N LEU A 403 -4.88 24.11 -4.02
CA LEU A 403 -5.22 22.71 -3.77
C LEU A 403 -6.53 22.63 -2.98
N ARG A 404 -7.44 21.76 -3.41
CA ARG A 404 -8.68 21.49 -2.68
C ARG A 404 -8.42 20.49 -1.56
N VAL A 405 -8.94 20.77 -0.38
CA VAL A 405 -8.80 19.90 0.79
C VAL A 405 -10.16 19.39 1.24
N HIS A 406 -10.27 18.07 1.30
CA HIS A 406 -11.46 17.37 1.75
C HIS A 406 -11.15 16.71 3.09
N ALA A 407 -11.93 17.05 4.11
CA ALA A 407 -11.82 16.41 5.41
C ALA A 407 -12.36 14.98 5.30
N TRP A 408 -11.46 13.99 5.33
CA TRP A 408 -11.84 12.59 5.34
C TRP A 408 -12.21 12.17 6.77
N MET A 409 -13.46 11.73 6.91
CA MET A 409 -14.05 11.22 8.14
C MET A 409 -14.44 9.74 7.99
N ILE A 410 -13.84 8.88 8.81
CA ILE A 410 -14.22 7.49 8.99
C ILE A 410 -15.51 7.45 9.82
N ALA A 411 -16.54 6.74 9.35
CA ALA A 411 -17.85 6.69 10.00
C ALA A 411 -17.95 5.61 11.10
N PHE A 412 -18.13 4.34 10.75
CA PHE A 412 -18.50 3.31 11.74
C PHE A 412 -17.35 2.45 12.25
N SER A 413 -16.18 2.48 11.60
CA SER A 413 -15.02 1.74 12.08
C SER A 413 -14.44 2.35 13.36
N THR A 414 -14.06 1.53 14.33
CA THR A 414 -13.38 1.99 15.56
C THR A 414 -11.86 2.04 15.41
N THR A 415 -11.36 2.15 14.17
CA THR A 415 -9.93 2.22 13.88
C THR A 415 -9.26 3.33 14.73
N HIS A 416 -8.11 2.99 15.32
CA HIS A 416 -7.35 3.81 16.26
C HIS A 416 -8.06 4.21 17.57
N ALA A 417 -9.24 3.64 17.88
CA ALA A 417 -9.84 3.82 19.19
C ALA A 417 -8.94 3.21 20.29
N THR A 418 -8.70 3.98 21.35
CA THR A 418 -7.98 3.49 22.53
C THR A 418 -8.79 2.44 23.28
N PRO A 419 -8.18 1.59 24.13
CA PRO A 419 -8.92 0.65 24.98
C PRO A 419 -10.01 1.33 25.81
N TYR A 420 -9.71 2.52 26.35
CA TYR A 420 -10.68 3.35 27.06
C TYR A 420 -11.87 3.74 26.16
N ARG A 421 -11.61 4.19 24.92
CA ARG A 421 -12.70 4.53 23.99
C ARG A 421 -13.54 3.31 23.61
N MET A 422 -12.93 2.16 23.41
CA MET A 422 -13.65 0.90 23.19
C MET A 422 -14.56 0.54 24.38
N GLN A 423 -14.10 0.75 25.61
CA GLN A 423 -14.91 0.56 26.81
C GLN A 423 -16.12 1.51 26.84
N VAL A 424 -15.92 2.79 26.52
CA VAL A 424 -17.03 3.77 26.43
C VAL A 424 -18.06 3.35 25.39
N PHE A 425 -17.64 2.91 24.19
CA PHE A 425 -18.56 2.42 23.16
C PHE A 425 -19.33 1.19 23.61
N SER A 426 -18.66 0.25 24.29
CA SER A 426 -19.28 -0.95 24.83
C SER A 426 -20.34 -0.62 25.89
N GLN A 427 -20.01 0.23 26.86
CA GLN A 427 -20.93 0.65 27.93
C GLN A 427 -22.16 1.37 27.41
N ARG A 428 -22.04 2.11 26.31
CA ARG A 428 -23.17 2.77 25.64
C ARG A 428 -23.99 1.83 24.75
N GLY A 429 -23.58 0.57 24.58
CA GLY A 429 -24.23 -0.38 23.67
C GLY A 429 -24.08 0.00 22.19
N TRP A 430 -23.02 0.74 21.86
CA TRP A 430 -22.77 1.28 20.52
C TRP A 430 -21.99 0.31 19.63
N LEU A 431 -21.28 -0.66 20.21
CA LEU A 431 -20.51 -1.64 19.44
C LEU A 431 -21.42 -2.67 18.79
N LEU A 432 -21.08 -3.01 17.55
CA LEU A 432 -21.66 -4.12 16.84
C LEU A 432 -21.24 -5.44 17.50
N GLN A 433 -22.16 -6.40 17.54
CA GLN A 433 -21.93 -7.73 18.12
C GLN A 433 -22.03 -8.80 17.06
N ALA A 434 -21.18 -9.82 17.18
CA ALA A 434 -21.34 -11.08 16.49
C ALA A 434 -22.41 -11.95 17.17
N THR A 435 -22.74 -13.09 16.54
CA THR A 435 -23.80 -14.00 17.02
C THR A 435 -23.45 -14.69 18.34
N ASP A 436 -22.16 -14.81 18.66
CA ASP A 436 -21.66 -15.34 19.93
C ASP A 436 -21.58 -14.26 21.05
N GLY A 437 -22.03 -13.03 20.76
CA GLY A 437 -22.01 -11.91 21.69
C GLY A 437 -20.68 -11.15 21.75
N THR A 438 -19.65 -11.58 21.00
CA THR A 438 -18.38 -10.86 20.95
C THR A 438 -18.53 -9.52 20.26
N TYR A 439 -17.84 -8.49 20.78
CA TYR A 439 -17.86 -7.15 20.18
C TYR A 439 -16.90 -7.07 18.99
N ALA A 440 -17.42 -6.60 17.86
CA ALA A 440 -16.59 -6.23 16.72
C ALA A 440 -15.95 -4.84 16.95
N PRO A 441 -14.79 -4.54 16.35
CA PRO A 441 -14.20 -3.20 16.32
C PRO A 441 -14.96 -2.28 15.35
N TRP A 442 -16.27 -2.19 15.53
CA TRP A 442 -17.20 -1.46 14.68
C TRP A 442 -18.35 -0.91 15.54
N LEU A 443 -18.73 0.34 15.30
CA LEU A 443 -19.96 0.90 15.81
C LEU A 443 -21.15 0.37 15.00
N ASP A 444 -22.28 0.13 15.63
CA ASP A 444 -23.50 -0.30 14.94
C ASP A 444 -24.18 0.90 14.24
N PRO A 445 -24.28 0.92 12.90
CA PRO A 445 -24.98 1.97 12.14
C PRO A 445 -26.44 2.19 12.53
N ALA A 446 -27.09 1.20 13.15
CA ALA A 446 -28.47 1.27 13.57
C ALA A 446 -28.68 2.01 14.91
N VAL A 447 -27.61 2.47 15.57
CA VAL A 447 -27.69 3.22 16.83
C VAL A 447 -27.86 4.72 16.54
N PRO A 448 -28.99 5.35 16.90
CA PRO A 448 -29.25 6.76 16.59
C PRO A 448 -28.19 7.72 17.14
N GLU A 449 -27.67 7.47 18.34
CA GLU A 449 -26.66 8.31 18.99
C GLU A 449 -25.31 8.25 18.28
N VAL A 450 -24.95 7.11 17.69
CA VAL A 450 -23.76 7.00 16.83
C VAL A 450 -23.93 7.87 15.59
N ARG A 451 -25.09 7.81 14.94
CA ARG A 451 -25.39 8.66 13.78
C ARG A 451 -25.37 10.15 14.16
N ALA A 452 -25.98 10.53 15.29
CA ALA A 452 -25.99 11.90 15.77
C ALA A 452 -24.57 12.43 16.05
N MET A 453 -23.71 11.63 16.69
CA MET A 453 -22.30 11.97 16.92
C MET A 453 -21.56 12.24 15.60
N LEU A 454 -21.74 11.39 14.59
CA LEU A 454 -21.08 11.54 13.29
C LEU A 454 -21.61 12.76 12.50
N VAL A 455 -22.91 13.04 12.57
CA VAL A 455 -23.52 14.24 11.98
C VAL A 455 -23.00 15.50 12.68
N GLN A 456 -22.87 15.47 14.02
CA GLN A 456 -22.29 16.57 14.79
C GLN A 456 -20.83 16.81 14.39
N ALA A 457 -20.00 15.77 14.30
CA ALA A 457 -18.62 15.87 13.87
C ALA A 457 -18.49 16.51 12.47
N ALA A 458 -19.30 16.07 11.50
CA ALA A 458 -19.38 16.68 10.17
C ALA A 458 -19.80 18.16 10.25
N GLY A 459 -20.79 18.49 11.08
CA GLY A 459 -21.22 19.87 11.29
C GLY A 459 -20.15 20.78 11.88
N GLU A 460 -19.40 20.30 12.86
CA GLU A 460 -18.27 21.02 13.45
C GLU A 460 -17.16 21.25 12.43
N ILE A 461 -16.88 20.27 11.56
CA ILE A 461 -15.93 20.45 10.45
C ILE A 461 -16.39 21.59 9.53
N LEU A 462 -17.65 21.55 9.06
CA LEU A 462 -18.19 22.57 8.15
C LEU A 462 -18.24 23.96 8.78
N ALA A 463 -18.48 24.05 10.09
CA ALA A 463 -18.59 25.33 10.79
C ALA A 463 -17.22 25.94 11.13
N ARG A 464 -16.22 25.11 11.45
CA ARG A 464 -14.91 25.56 11.96
C ARG A 464 -13.86 25.69 10.87
N TYR A 465 -14.00 24.97 9.76
CA TYR A 465 -12.98 24.92 8.70
C TYR A 465 -13.61 25.24 7.34
N ARG A 466 -12.94 26.11 6.56
CA ARG A 466 -13.28 26.28 5.14
C ARG A 466 -12.61 25.18 4.33
N VAL A 467 -13.25 24.00 4.32
CA VAL A 467 -12.89 22.84 3.50
C VAL A 467 -13.62 22.88 2.17
N ASP A 468 -13.03 22.25 1.15
CA ASP A 468 -13.65 22.08 -0.17
C ASP A 468 -14.63 20.90 -0.19
N GLY A 469 -14.46 19.95 0.74
CA GLY A 469 -15.40 18.85 0.90
C GLY A 469 -15.31 18.10 2.22
N ILE A 470 -16.33 17.29 2.49
CA ILE A 470 -16.28 16.16 3.41
C ILE A 470 -16.18 14.89 2.57
N HIS A 471 -15.21 14.05 2.90
CA HIS A 471 -15.02 12.74 2.30
C HIS A 471 -15.34 11.65 3.33
N LEU A 472 -16.43 10.91 3.13
CA LEU A 472 -16.83 9.86 4.04
C LEU A 472 -16.14 8.55 3.70
N ASP A 473 -15.72 7.80 4.70
CA ASP A 473 -15.24 6.42 4.53
C ASP A 473 -15.85 5.53 5.61
N PHE A 474 -15.81 4.21 5.40
CA PHE A 474 -16.39 3.22 6.29
C PHE A 474 -17.86 3.51 6.65
N VAL A 475 -18.61 4.13 5.74
CA VAL A 475 -20.08 4.29 5.83
C VAL A 475 -20.74 2.98 5.44
N ARG A 476 -20.44 1.94 6.22
CA ARG A 476 -20.83 0.56 5.97
C ARG A 476 -20.68 -0.29 7.22
N TYR A 477 -21.30 -1.47 7.21
CA TYR A 477 -21.02 -2.56 8.15
C TYR A 477 -19.71 -3.28 7.77
N PRO A 478 -19.10 -4.07 8.67
CA PRO A 478 -17.89 -4.82 8.34
C PRO A 478 -18.18 -5.99 7.40
N ASP A 479 -19.28 -6.70 7.61
CA ASP A 479 -19.75 -7.84 6.81
C ASP A 479 -21.23 -8.17 7.14
N TYR A 480 -21.83 -9.20 6.52
CA TYR A 480 -23.20 -9.63 6.84
C TYR A 480 -23.26 -10.60 8.01
N TYR A 481 -22.59 -11.75 7.91
CA TYR A 481 -22.81 -12.90 8.79
C TYR A 481 -22.27 -12.72 10.22
N GLY A 482 -21.16 -12.03 10.38
CA GLY A 482 -20.55 -11.63 11.66
C GLY A 482 -21.21 -10.40 12.29
N SER A 483 -22.21 -9.81 11.63
CA SER A 483 -22.94 -8.62 12.08
C SER A 483 -24.40 -8.92 12.46
N LEU A 484 -24.67 -10.14 12.92
CA LEU A 484 -26.01 -10.63 13.29
C LEU A 484 -26.16 -10.83 14.80
N GLY A 485 -25.46 -10.07 15.65
CA GLY A 485 -25.62 -10.18 17.10
C GLY A 485 -26.99 -9.73 17.62
N GLU A 486 -27.21 -9.95 18.91
CA GLU A 486 -28.47 -9.68 19.61
C GLU A 486 -28.91 -8.20 19.52
N GLY A 487 -27.95 -7.26 19.54
CA GLY A 487 -28.24 -5.84 19.33
C GLY A 487 -28.91 -5.54 17.99
N VAL A 488 -28.41 -6.16 16.91
CA VAL A 488 -28.96 -6.03 15.55
C VAL A 488 -30.34 -6.65 15.47
N ARG A 489 -30.52 -7.85 16.04
CA ARG A 489 -31.84 -8.51 16.11
C ARG A 489 -32.88 -7.60 16.74
N ARG A 490 -32.62 -7.09 17.95
CA ARG A 490 -33.57 -6.28 18.72
C ARG A 490 -33.95 -5.00 17.97
N ARG A 491 -32.98 -4.30 17.37
CA ARG A 491 -33.24 -3.08 16.59
C ARG A 491 -34.04 -3.37 15.32
N PHE A 492 -33.74 -4.47 14.64
CA PHE A 492 -34.49 -4.86 13.45
C PHE A 492 -35.92 -5.30 13.79
N GLU A 493 -36.13 -6.08 14.85
CA GLU A 493 -37.47 -6.42 15.37
C GLU A 493 -38.27 -5.17 15.73
N ALA A 494 -37.65 -4.21 16.43
CA ALA A 494 -38.28 -2.95 16.80
C ALA A 494 -38.71 -2.16 15.56
N SER A 495 -37.85 -2.08 14.52
CA SER A 495 -38.20 -1.40 13.27
C SER A 495 -39.36 -2.04 12.51
N ARG A 496 -39.62 -3.32 12.78
CA ARG A 496 -40.64 -4.11 12.09
C ARG A 496 -41.91 -4.33 12.90
N GLY A 497 -41.90 -4.02 14.19
CA GLY A 497 -42.99 -4.28 15.11
C GLY A 497 -43.28 -5.77 15.37
N ARG A 498 -42.40 -6.69 14.95
CA ARG A 498 -42.59 -8.15 15.13
C ARG A 498 -41.31 -8.84 15.58
N LYS A 499 -41.46 -9.83 16.47
CA LYS A 499 -40.37 -10.72 16.91
C LYS A 499 -39.99 -11.72 15.81
N ILE A 500 -38.75 -12.14 15.82
CA ILE A 500 -38.20 -13.16 14.91
C ILE A 500 -37.83 -14.38 15.74
N ALA A 501 -38.45 -15.53 15.43
CA ALA A 501 -37.98 -16.81 15.94
C ALA A 501 -36.74 -17.28 15.16
N ASP A 502 -35.92 -18.15 15.77
CA ASP A 502 -34.77 -18.81 15.13
C ASP A 502 -33.70 -17.85 14.58
N TRP A 503 -33.30 -16.86 15.39
CA TRP A 503 -32.18 -15.99 15.06
C TRP A 503 -30.84 -16.65 15.44
N PRO A 504 -29.77 -16.57 14.61
CA PRO A 504 -29.62 -15.80 13.36
C PRO A 504 -30.03 -16.55 12.09
N GLU A 505 -30.45 -17.81 12.17
CA GLU A 505 -30.72 -18.66 11.00
C GLU A 505 -31.81 -18.10 10.09
N ALA A 506 -32.90 -17.59 10.66
CA ALA A 506 -33.94 -16.92 9.91
C ALA A 506 -33.37 -15.74 9.10
N ALA A 507 -32.43 -14.97 9.65
CA ALA A 507 -31.82 -13.82 8.98
C ALA A 507 -30.90 -14.21 7.81
N ARG A 508 -30.53 -15.49 7.70
CA ARG A 508 -29.69 -16.03 6.61
C ARG A 508 -30.54 -16.59 5.47
N ARG A 509 -31.87 -16.60 5.59
CA ARG A 509 -32.81 -17.22 4.65
C ARG A 509 -33.81 -16.20 4.12
N GLN A 510 -34.30 -16.44 2.90
CA GLN A 510 -35.36 -15.62 2.32
C GLN A 510 -36.71 -15.91 3.00
N PRO A 511 -37.61 -14.91 3.09
CA PRO A 511 -37.48 -13.52 2.60
C PRO A 511 -36.76 -12.57 3.58
N LEU A 512 -36.47 -13.04 4.80
CA LEU A 512 -35.97 -12.19 5.88
C LEU A 512 -34.58 -11.62 5.61
N PHE A 513 -33.72 -12.37 4.91
CA PHE A 513 -32.43 -11.90 4.43
C PHE A 513 -32.57 -10.60 3.63
N ASN A 514 -33.46 -10.55 2.63
CA ASN A 514 -33.68 -9.35 1.81
C ASN A 514 -34.28 -8.19 2.62
N GLU A 515 -35.19 -8.47 3.56
CA GLU A 515 -35.72 -7.44 4.47
C GLU A 515 -34.59 -6.81 5.30
N LEU A 516 -33.70 -7.64 5.86
CA LEU A 516 -32.60 -7.19 6.68
C LEU A 516 -31.54 -6.44 5.87
N VAL A 517 -31.18 -6.90 4.67
CA VAL A 517 -30.29 -6.18 3.75
C VAL A 517 -30.81 -4.77 3.48
N ARG A 518 -32.10 -4.63 3.13
CA ARG A 518 -32.72 -3.31 2.90
C ARG A 518 -32.69 -2.44 4.16
N TRP A 519 -33.03 -3.01 5.32
CA TRP A 519 -33.00 -2.27 6.58
C TRP A 519 -31.60 -1.77 6.94
N ARG A 520 -30.57 -2.61 6.76
CA ARG A 520 -29.15 -2.24 6.98
C ARG A 520 -28.68 -1.16 6.02
N GLY A 521 -29.01 -1.29 4.73
CA GLY A 521 -28.73 -0.26 3.72
C GLY A 521 -29.41 1.07 4.04
N ALA A 522 -30.61 1.05 4.64
CA ALA A 522 -31.29 2.26 5.09
C ALA A 522 -30.55 2.96 6.26
N GLN A 523 -29.89 2.21 7.15
CA GLN A 523 -29.14 2.81 8.28
C GLN A 523 -27.93 3.62 7.83
N THR A 524 -27.13 3.06 6.92
CA THR A 524 -25.97 3.74 6.33
C THR A 524 -26.42 4.92 5.47
N THR A 525 -27.47 4.74 4.67
CA THR A 525 -28.08 5.79 3.84
C THR A 525 -28.59 6.95 4.68
N ALA A 526 -29.18 6.68 5.85
CA ALA A 526 -29.68 7.73 6.75
C ALA A 526 -28.55 8.68 7.20
N LEU A 527 -27.37 8.15 7.53
CA LEU A 527 -26.20 8.97 7.86
C LEU A 527 -25.80 9.88 6.69
N VAL A 528 -25.65 9.33 5.49
CA VAL A 528 -25.26 10.11 4.30
C VAL A 528 -26.29 11.19 3.99
N ALA A 529 -27.58 10.87 4.05
CA ALA A 529 -28.67 11.80 3.81
C ALA A 529 -28.75 12.90 4.88
N GLU A 530 -28.52 12.59 6.16
CA GLU A 530 -28.46 13.57 7.25
C GLU A 530 -27.29 14.54 7.09
N ILE A 531 -26.08 14.04 6.80
CA ILE A 531 -24.92 14.88 6.53
C ILE A 531 -25.16 15.74 5.29
N ARG A 532 -25.76 15.20 4.23
CA ARG A 532 -26.10 15.99 3.04
C ARG A 532 -27.07 17.13 3.36
N ARG A 533 -28.14 16.84 4.12
CA ARG A 533 -29.11 17.87 4.53
C ARG A 533 -28.44 18.96 5.36
N LEU A 534 -27.56 18.57 6.29
CA LEU A 534 -26.77 19.52 7.07
C LEU A 534 -25.86 20.37 6.16
N GLN A 535 -25.05 19.73 5.31
CA GLN A 535 -24.12 20.38 4.39
C GLN A 535 -24.82 21.39 3.48
N ARG A 536 -25.97 21.04 2.88
CA ARG A 536 -26.74 21.98 2.04
C ARG A 536 -27.23 23.21 2.81
N ARG A 537 -27.53 23.09 4.10
CA ARG A 537 -27.98 24.22 4.93
C ARG A 537 -26.81 25.12 5.33
N VAL A 538 -25.68 24.54 5.75
CA VAL A 538 -24.61 25.31 6.41
C VAL A 538 -23.42 25.62 5.51
N ALA A 539 -23.21 24.84 4.44
CA ALA A 539 -22.07 24.93 3.54
C ALA A 539 -22.42 24.45 2.12
N PRO A 540 -23.41 25.05 1.43
CA PRO A 540 -23.94 24.55 0.15
C PRO A 540 -22.91 24.42 -0.98
N GLY A 541 -21.80 25.17 -0.93
CA GLY A 541 -20.70 25.10 -1.91
C GLY A 541 -19.66 24.01 -1.66
N THR A 542 -19.74 23.29 -0.54
CA THR A 542 -18.77 22.26 -0.13
C THR A 542 -19.23 20.89 -0.61
N TRP A 543 -18.30 20.08 -1.13
CA TRP A 543 -18.63 18.74 -1.64
C TRP A 543 -18.91 17.74 -0.52
N LEU A 544 -19.77 16.77 -0.81
CA LEU A 544 -19.91 15.55 -0.03
C LEU A 544 -19.60 14.35 -0.91
N THR A 545 -18.55 13.60 -0.55
CA THR A 545 -18.07 12.45 -1.31
C THR A 545 -17.94 11.23 -0.39
N ALA A 546 -17.79 10.02 -0.96
CA ALA A 546 -17.54 8.83 -0.16
C ALA A 546 -16.61 7.82 -0.85
N ALA A 547 -15.70 7.23 -0.09
CA ALA A 547 -14.98 6.01 -0.45
C ALA A 547 -15.91 4.80 -0.32
N VAL A 548 -16.00 3.99 -1.37
CA VAL A 548 -16.98 2.89 -1.47
C VAL A 548 -16.35 1.60 -1.98
N LEU A 549 -16.92 0.45 -1.62
CA LEU A 549 -16.54 -0.83 -2.22
C LEU A 549 -16.99 -0.88 -3.67
N GLY A 550 -16.06 -1.19 -4.58
CA GLY A 550 -16.31 -1.14 -6.02
C GLY A 550 -17.31 -2.18 -6.55
N LYS A 551 -17.52 -3.31 -5.86
CA LYS A 551 -18.39 -4.40 -6.32
C LYS A 551 -19.85 -4.17 -5.96
N TYR A 552 -20.58 -3.46 -6.83
CA TYR A 552 -22.04 -3.27 -6.72
C TYR A 552 -22.80 -4.32 -7.54
N PRO A 553 -24.01 -4.78 -7.17
CA PRO A 553 -24.74 -4.49 -5.93
C PRO A 553 -24.29 -5.33 -4.73
N THR A 554 -23.28 -6.21 -4.86
CA THR A 554 -22.84 -7.08 -3.76
C THR A 554 -22.43 -6.31 -2.49
N CYS A 555 -21.94 -5.07 -2.62
CA CYS A 555 -21.65 -4.21 -1.47
C CYS A 555 -22.90 -3.79 -0.68
N VAL A 556 -24.08 -3.78 -1.30
CA VAL A 556 -25.36 -3.54 -0.60
C VAL A 556 -25.66 -4.70 0.33
N GLU A 557 -25.60 -5.93 -0.19
CA GLU A 557 -25.86 -7.14 0.61
C GLU A 557 -24.80 -7.36 1.68
N SER A 558 -23.52 -7.30 1.30
CA SER A 558 -22.41 -7.65 2.21
C SER A 558 -22.19 -6.63 3.31
N VAL A 559 -22.28 -5.33 2.99
CA VAL A 559 -21.86 -4.26 3.91
C VAL A 559 -22.87 -3.11 4.03
N GLY A 560 -24.03 -3.21 3.40
CA GLY A 560 -25.08 -2.17 3.47
C GLY A 560 -24.69 -0.87 2.78
N GLN A 561 -23.84 -0.90 1.74
CA GLN A 561 -23.37 0.31 1.06
C GLN A 561 -24.04 0.49 -0.31
N ASP A 562 -25.17 1.22 -0.35
CA ASP A 562 -25.94 1.52 -1.56
C ASP A 562 -25.52 2.83 -2.21
N TRP A 563 -24.28 2.87 -2.70
CA TRP A 563 -23.70 4.09 -3.25
C TRP A 563 -24.30 4.50 -4.60
N ASP A 564 -24.87 3.56 -5.38
CA ASP A 564 -25.59 3.87 -6.61
C ASP A 564 -26.89 4.61 -6.27
N GLY A 565 -27.65 4.12 -5.27
CA GLY A 565 -28.80 4.81 -4.72
C GLY A 565 -28.47 6.20 -4.16
N TRP A 566 -27.31 6.38 -3.51
CA TRP A 566 -26.87 7.69 -3.01
C TRP A 566 -26.63 8.72 -4.13
N ILE A 567 -26.09 8.29 -5.27
CA ILE A 567 -25.93 9.16 -6.45
C ILE A 567 -27.29 9.50 -7.07
N GLU A 568 -28.20 8.53 -7.18
CA GLU A 568 -29.54 8.75 -7.75
C GLU A 568 -30.37 9.73 -6.90
N GLN A 569 -30.27 9.63 -5.58
CA GLN A 569 -30.91 10.55 -4.61
C GLN A 569 -30.21 11.91 -4.50
N GLY A 570 -29.04 12.09 -5.13
CA GLY A 570 -28.24 13.32 -5.04
C GLY A 570 -27.60 13.55 -3.67
N TYR A 571 -27.41 12.48 -2.88
CA TYR A 571 -26.79 12.56 -1.58
C TYR A 571 -25.28 12.77 -1.64
N LEU A 572 -24.62 12.33 -2.71
CA LEU A 572 -23.19 12.55 -2.93
C LEU A 572 -22.92 13.36 -4.21
N ASP A 573 -21.88 14.18 -4.18
CA ASP A 573 -21.37 14.88 -5.35
C ASP A 573 -20.53 13.97 -6.22
N TYR A 574 -19.72 13.12 -5.60
CA TYR A 574 -18.93 12.08 -6.25
C TYR A 574 -18.83 10.83 -5.38
N VAL A 575 -18.73 9.67 -6.02
CA VAL A 575 -18.37 8.39 -5.40
C VAL A 575 -16.96 7.99 -5.81
N LEU A 576 -16.23 7.42 -4.85
CA LEU A 576 -14.84 7.00 -5.01
C LEU A 576 -14.70 5.50 -4.77
N PRO A 577 -15.03 4.65 -5.76
CA PRO A 577 -14.90 3.20 -5.60
C PRO A 577 -13.42 2.80 -5.48
N MET A 578 -13.10 2.07 -4.42
CA MET A 578 -11.76 1.54 -4.13
C MET A 578 -11.46 0.32 -5.02
N ASN A 579 -11.21 0.54 -6.30
CA ASN A 579 -10.95 -0.51 -7.30
C ASN A 579 -9.50 -1.02 -7.23
N TYR A 580 -9.04 -1.41 -6.04
CA TYR A 580 -7.64 -1.76 -5.79
C TYR A 580 -7.33 -3.14 -6.38
N THR A 581 -6.71 -3.14 -7.56
CA THR A 581 -6.24 -4.34 -8.25
C THR A 581 -5.09 -3.99 -9.19
N GLU A 582 -4.14 -4.92 -9.32
CA GLU A 582 -3.06 -4.84 -10.29
C GLU A 582 -3.52 -5.27 -11.70
N GLN A 583 -4.65 -5.98 -11.80
CA GLN A 583 -5.14 -6.55 -13.06
C GLN A 583 -5.96 -5.52 -13.84
N ARG A 584 -5.38 -4.99 -14.92
CA ARG A 584 -6.04 -4.03 -15.83
C ARG A 584 -7.42 -4.48 -16.32
N ALA A 585 -7.58 -5.76 -16.64
CA ALA A 585 -8.87 -6.31 -17.08
C ALA A 585 -9.93 -6.29 -15.96
N ALA A 586 -9.56 -6.67 -14.74
CA ALA A 586 -10.46 -6.62 -13.59
C ALA A 586 -10.85 -5.19 -13.23
N PHE A 587 -9.88 -4.26 -13.28
CA PHE A 587 -10.14 -2.83 -13.11
C PHE A 587 -11.12 -2.31 -14.16
N GLY A 588 -10.89 -2.63 -15.44
CA GLY A 588 -11.76 -2.24 -16.55
C GLY A 588 -13.19 -2.77 -16.41
N ALA A 589 -13.37 -4.00 -15.93
CA ALA A 589 -14.69 -4.58 -15.68
C ALA A 589 -15.44 -3.84 -14.55
N LEU A 590 -14.74 -3.49 -13.45
CA LEU A 590 -15.31 -2.69 -12.37
C LEU A 590 -15.73 -1.30 -12.87
N VAL A 591 -14.85 -0.59 -13.58
CA VAL A 591 -15.18 0.73 -14.14
C VAL A 591 -16.38 0.64 -15.09
N ALA A 592 -16.40 -0.33 -16.02
CA ALA A 592 -17.51 -0.51 -16.95
C ALA A 592 -18.86 -0.72 -16.23
N GLN A 593 -18.85 -1.46 -15.13
CA GLN A 593 -20.02 -1.67 -14.29
C GLN A 593 -20.44 -0.40 -13.54
N GLN A 594 -19.49 0.43 -13.12
CA GLN A 594 -19.73 1.64 -12.35
C GLN A 594 -20.10 2.84 -13.23
N THR A 595 -19.88 2.78 -14.54
CA THR A 595 -20.15 3.86 -15.49
C THR A 595 -21.19 3.46 -16.55
N ARG A 596 -22.27 2.76 -16.14
CA ARG A 596 -23.32 2.27 -17.07
C ARG A 596 -24.15 3.41 -17.68
N SER A 597 -24.24 4.53 -16.97
CA SER A 597 -24.88 5.76 -17.46
C SER A 597 -23.92 6.94 -17.41
N ARG A 598 -24.19 7.98 -18.23
CA ARG A 598 -23.44 9.24 -18.19
C ARG A 598 -23.50 9.90 -16.82
N ARG A 599 -24.64 9.80 -16.13
CA ARG A 599 -24.81 10.32 -14.77
C ARG A 599 -23.85 9.64 -13.79
N GLN A 600 -23.76 8.31 -13.83
CA GLN A 600 -22.81 7.57 -12.99
C GLN A 600 -21.37 7.90 -13.35
N ALA A 601 -21.02 7.90 -14.64
CA ALA A 601 -19.69 8.23 -15.13
C ALA A 601 -19.19 9.60 -14.62
N THR A 602 -19.97 10.64 -14.83
CA THR A 602 -19.62 12.02 -14.44
C THR A 602 -19.61 12.26 -12.92
N ARG A 603 -20.03 11.27 -12.13
CA ARG A 603 -20.03 11.29 -10.66
C ARG A 603 -19.02 10.31 -10.06
N LEU A 604 -18.22 9.64 -10.89
CA LEU A 604 -17.22 8.68 -10.45
C LEU A 604 -15.82 9.30 -10.48
N VAL A 605 -15.12 9.21 -9.35
CA VAL A 605 -13.68 9.47 -9.25
C VAL A 605 -13.01 8.15 -8.87
N GLY A 606 -12.39 7.47 -9.84
CA GLY A 606 -11.96 6.08 -9.67
C GLY A 606 -10.77 5.95 -8.71
N GLY A 607 -10.92 5.14 -7.65
CA GLY A 607 -9.83 4.85 -6.72
C GLY A 607 -8.84 3.85 -7.29
N ILE A 608 -7.55 4.21 -7.30
CA ILE A 608 -6.44 3.43 -7.83
C ILE A 608 -5.49 3.08 -6.68
N GLY A 609 -5.29 1.78 -6.43
CA GLY A 609 -4.45 1.26 -5.35
C GLY A 609 -2.98 1.19 -5.76
N VAL A 610 -2.28 2.32 -5.64
CA VAL A 610 -0.83 2.44 -5.89
C VAL A 610 -0.03 1.65 -4.85
N THR A 611 -0.41 1.75 -3.58
CA THR A 611 0.23 1.04 -2.44
C THR A 611 -0.80 0.49 -1.45
N ALA A 612 -1.98 0.12 -1.96
CA ALA A 612 -2.99 -0.57 -1.18
C ALA A 612 -2.49 -1.95 -0.69
N SER A 613 -3.10 -2.50 0.37
CA SER A 613 -2.71 -3.81 0.89
C SER A 613 -2.88 -4.92 -0.16
N GLU A 614 -3.85 -4.77 -1.06
CA GLU A 614 -4.24 -5.72 -2.09
C GLU A 614 -3.61 -5.44 -3.46
N SER A 615 -2.93 -4.30 -3.63
CA SER A 615 -2.48 -3.82 -4.94
C SER A 615 -1.26 -2.91 -4.83
N ARG A 616 -0.26 -3.15 -5.67
CA ARG A 616 0.85 -2.23 -5.86
C ARG A 616 1.16 -2.03 -7.35
N LEU A 617 0.87 -0.84 -7.84
CA LEU A 617 1.03 -0.47 -9.24
C LEU A 617 2.33 0.30 -9.48
N ASP A 618 2.93 0.07 -10.64
CA ASP A 618 3.95 0.96 -11.19
C ASP A 618 3.30 2.11 -11.99
N ALA A 619 4.12 3.02 -12.52
CA ALA A 619 3.63 4.18 -13.24
C ALA A 619 2.82 3.82 -14.50
N ALA A 620 3.23 2.77 -15.23
CA ALA A 620 2.50 2.32 -16.41
C ALA A 620 1.11 1.78 -16.05
N GLY A 621 1.01 0.94 -15.01
CA GLY A 621 -0.25 0.43 -14.50
C GLY A 621 -1.20 1.54 -14.04
N VAL A 622 -0.67 2.57 -13.35
CA VAL A 622 -1.45 3.75 -12.96
C VAL A 622 -1.95 4.54 -14.19
N ILE A 623 -1.08 4.81 -15.16
CA ILE A 623 -1.45 5.50 -16.40
C ILE A 623 -2.55 4.73 -17.15
N ASP A 624 -2.41 3.41 -17.27
CA ASP A 624 -3.37 2.54 -17.94
C ASP A 624 -4.75 2.60 -17.27
N GLN A 625 -4.79 2.55 -15.94
CA GLN A 625 -6.04 2.64 -15.18
C GLN A 625 -6.69 4.03 -15.28
N ILE A 626 -5.90 5.11 -15.28
CA ILE A 626 -6.42 6.45 -15.51
C ILE A 626 -6.99 6.58 -16.93
N ASN A 627 -6.30 6.07 -17.95
CA ASN A 627 -6.79 6.09 -19.32
C ASN A 627 -8.08 5.27 -19.50
N LEU A 628 -8.24 4.17 -18.76
CA LEU A 628 -9.51 3.42 -18.70
C LEU A 628 -10.64 4.26 -18.10
N LEU A 629 -10.40 4.95 -16.98
CA LEU A 629 -11.37 5.88 -16.39
C LEU A 629 -11.77 6.99 -17.39
N ARG A 630 -10.79 7.58 -18.08
CA ARG A 630 -11.03 8.61 -19.10
C ARG A 630 -11.85 8.10 -20.27
N SER A 631 -11.57 6.88 -20.76
CA SER A 631 -12.34 6.24 -21.84
C SER A 631 -13.82 6.01 -21.50
N ARG A 632 -14.17 6.12 -20.21
CA ARG A 632 -15.53 5.97 -19.68
C ARG A 632 -16.11 7.27 -19.15
N ASP A 633 -15.50 8.42 -19.48
CA ASP A 633 -15.92 9.75 -19.04
C ASP A 633 -16.05 9.92 -17.51
N ALA A 634 -15.26 9.16 -16.76
CA ALA A 634 -15.15 9.36 -15.32
C ALA A 634 -14.69 10.80 -15.00
N ALA A 635 -15.17 11.35 -13.89
CA ALA A 635 -14.87 12.72 -13.46
C ALA A 635 -13.39 12.91 -13.07
N GLY A 636 -12.72 11.81 -12.70
CA GLY A 636 -11.31 11.81 -12.38
C GLY A 636 -10.84 10.51 -11.72
N PHE A 637 -9.75 10.61 -10.98
CA PHE A 637 -9.14 9.51 -10.26
C PHE A 637 -8.64 9.94 -8.89
N ALA A 638 -8.49 8.98 -7.99
CA ALA A 638 -7.90 9.16 -6.67
C ALA A 638 -6.83 8.10 -6.43
N LEU A 639 -5.61 8.52 -6.09
CA LEU A 639 -4.48 7.62 -5.86
C LEU A 639 -4.37 7.26 -4.38
N PHE A 640 -4.30 5.97 -4.07
CA PHE A 640 -4.11 5.46 -2.72
C PHE A 640 -2.78 4.69 -2.60
N ASP A 641 -1.86 5.04 -1.70
CA ASP A 641 -1.93 6.08 -0.66
C ASP A 641 -0.86 7.17 -0.85
N LEU A 642 -0.99 8.31 -0.16
CA LEU A 642 0.04 9.33 -0.06
C LEU A 642 1.24 8.82 0.73
N ASP A 643 2.15 8.16 0.01
CA ASP A 643 3.40 7.69 0.57
C ASP A 643 4.61 8.03 -0.30
N ALA A 644 5.78 7.62 0.15
CA ALA A 644 7.02 7.83 -0.56
C ALA A 644 7.07 7.12 -1.92
N THR A 645 6.37 5.99 -2.09
CA THR A 645 6.28 5.28 -3.37
C THR A 645 5.51 6.12 -4.37
N LEU A 646 4.29 6.58 -4.01
CA LEU A 646 3.50 7.46 -4.86
C LEU A 646 4.32 8.71 -5.24
N ALA A 647 4.94 9.35 -4.25
CA ALA A 647 5.65 10.61 -4.45
C ALA A 647 6.92 10.51 -5.29
N ARG A 648 7.67 9.40 -5.20
CA ARG A 648 8.99 9.25 -5.84
C ARG A 648 8.95 8.41 -7.12
N GLU A 649 8.05 7.44 -7.21
CA GLU A 649 8.03 6.47 -8.32
C GLU A 649 6.91 6.78 -9.33
N ILE A 650 5.79 7.37 -8.90
CA ILE A 650 4.60 7.51 -9.74
C ILE A 650 4.36 8.96 -10.16
N LEU A 651 4.26 9.90 -9.20
CA LEU A 651 3.99 11.31 -9.48
C LEU A 651 4.98 11.96 -10.47
N PRO A 652 6.30 11.67 -10.41
CA PRO A 652 7.24 12.22 -11.38
C PRO A 652 6.93 11.82 -12.81
N VAL A 653 6.51 10.57 -13.04
CA VAL A 653 6.14 10.06 -14.37
C VAL A 653 4.82 10.67 -14.83
N LEU A 654 3.81 10.76 -13.96
CA LEU A 654 2.51 11.36 -14.30
C LEU A 654 2.66 12.83 -14.70
N ARG A 655 3.53 13.58 -14.01
CA ARG A 655 3.79 15.01 -14.25
C ARG A 655 4.36 15.30 -15.64
N LEU A 656 5.06 14.34 -16.26
CA LEU A 656 5.61 14.49 -17.61
C LEU A 656 4.53 14.67 -18.69
N GLY A 657 3.28 14.30 -18.38
CA GLY A 657 2.19 14.42 -19.34
C GLY A 657 0.80 14.43 -18.73
N LEU A 658 0.40 13.30 -18.15
CA LEU A 658 -0.96 13.03 -17.68
C LEU A 658 -1.47 14.11 -16.73
N THR A 659 -0.60 14.58 -15.83
CA THR A 659 -0.90 15.64 -14.85
C THR A 659 -0.15 16.93 -15.10
N ALA A 660 0.52 17.08 -16.26
CA ALA A 660 1.28 18.28 -16.60
C ALA A 660 0.43 19.57 -16.43
N PRO A 661 1.01 20.68 -15.93
CA PRO A 661 0.32 21.96 -15.91
C PRO A 661 -0.04 22.37 -17.34
N ARG A 662 -1.24 22.94 -17.55
CA ARG A 662 -1.56 23.55 -18.84
C ARG A 662 -0.58 24.71 -19.08
N THR A 663 0.16 24.67 -20.18
CA THR A 663 0.83 25.85 -20.72
C THR A 663 -0.24 26.82 -21.22
N ALA A 664 -0.13 28.09 -20.83
CA ALA A 664 -1.02 29.13 -21.35
C ALA A 664 -0.82 29.21 -22.88
N GLY A 665 -1.83 28.81 -23.66
CA GLY A 665 -1.80 28.87 -25.13
C GLY A 665 -2.25 27.59 -25.85
N GLU A 666 -2.28 26.43 -25.18
CA GLU A 666 -2.88 25.22 -25.75
C GLU A 666 -4.40 25.27 -25.51
N LYS A 667 -5.16 25.66 -26.54
CA LYS A 667 -6.63 25.70 -26.54
C LYS A 667 -7.22 24.31 -26.39
#